data_AF-A0A9P5JHE4-F1
#
_entry.id   AF-A0A9P5JHE4-F1
#
_cell.length_a   1.000
_cell.length_b   1.000
_cell.length_c   1.000
_cell.angle_alpha   90.00
_cell.angle_beta   90.00
_cell.angle_gamma   90.00
#
_symmetry.space_group_name_H-M   'P 1'
#
loop_
_entity.id
_entity.type
_entity.pdbx_description
1 polymer ?
#
loop_
_entity_poly.entity_id
_entity_poly.type
_entity_poly.pdbx_seq_one_letter_code
_entity_poly.pdbx_strand_id
1 'polypeptide(L)'
;MGPQPPSTDSKTLRSPHPLVPRISNLQAHPLTLEHPDSPKTPSSPQGDEWKPGSPSSRLASRRWSLIKDRLVPGSKQPRPGDSAAAVPSDVNITDELLGGGLATLMVKLHFDRDEQGKRRMPVLLHHLKIRVSDSINPLHGTHTAFRIECEYANGAARWVIYRQLRDFVTLHTHYRVAKVYGRSDLDIPEFPLTSLPYFKFFNSQELNTTNDERKQAFARLQRAHLETYLLALIRCVMFRPEANRLCKFLEISALSISLAKKGGQGSIQGKSGYLRVIGNQTSRRSFGRGLSFAKLGEVSKPRWWIVRESYMAAVNDPGETELFDVFLFDRDFIIKRPKRYYRKLDPSRLWDDGEDMPETESLQGREATTHSPNSHTLLSSLMERLHFAKNSHQQSTLDPSRNLVSSINNGGDPSNLPLHPQMIGNTTSLSMQDGKPTKGPLDVSQHTFRIQNSQRKLKLVASNERQLHQWLLSVERMALASDWTTPHRFESFAPIRLNVAAQWLVDGRDYFWNLSRAISMAKHTIYIHDWWLSPELHLRRPGKNQYRIDKLLKRKAEEGVRIFVIIYREVSSRTTPTDSNYAKQRLVALHPNIMVQRSPDHITTGTFFWAHHEKLCVVDHSIAFIGGLDMCFGRWDTPQHVLVDDPDDERERLWLGKDYSNERAADYVDLNKPFEDLHDRTKVPRMPWHDVAVQLLGQPARDLSRHFVQRWNYLLRIKTHSRRMPFLLPPPDFSGPDLEAEQMTGSCEVQICRSAGNWSMGLQGNVEHSIQNAYLKAIQLSEFFVYIENQFFITSTTVNDVKIENKIGDALVSRIIRAHQEGTSWRAIIVIPLVPGFAFPIDHGDASAIRIIMECQNRTICRGPHSIFARLRKEGIEPNEYIAFYGLRQWGKLRGGDLTTEQIYIHAKAMVVDDRLAIIGSANINERSQRGDRDSELACVVRDTDMIDSTLGGKDVKVGRFAHTLRLRLMREHLGIDIDKVYTQVPPTSGRSAMDDEASRMQYADLSSMATPTTSRLHLNHPTQMDDTPVAADSRPDNPSPSIPADHRAVPSSPNLAPPSVPDNSTSKPWVAPTARPRVTEQDFIDPVSDAFFKGIWNAAAVHNTEIYRKVFSCVPDDLVTTWKQYKECAQLQARAAQSAGTPKVGRSQTPSDHLTHSESDTKSISVNGRATEPRVDDKAAGPVVPTNMDNMEAILDDLCGHLVTYPTRFLEAEDISNNFLFNTDRLLPMPIYN
;
A
#
# COMPACT_ATOMS: atom_id res chain seq x y z
N MET A 1 -28.45 -61.97 -1.96
CA MET A 1 -27.93 -62.77 -3.09
C MET A 1 -26.58 -62.19 -3.49
N GLY A 2 -25.60 -63.02 -3.87
CA GLY A 2 -24.33 -62.58 -4.50
C GLY A 2 -24.34 -62.84 -6.02
N PRO A 3 -23.19 -62.94 -6.72
CA PRO A 3 -21.81 -63.03 -6.22
C PRO A 3 -20.80 -62.07 -6.92
N GLN A 4 -19.49 -62.30 -6.70
CA GLN A 4 -18.33 -61.64 -7.34
C GLN A 4 -17.71 -62.49 -8.49
N PRO A 5 -16.38 -62.60 -8.71
CA PRO A 5 -15.54 -61.75 -9.59
C PRO A 5 -14.83 -62.54 -10.72
N PRO A 6 -13.92 -61.89 -11.50
CA PRO A 6 -12.46 -62.14 -11.38
C PRO A 6 -11.61 -60.85 -11.55
N SER A 7 -10.29 -60.75 -11.29
CA SER A 7 -9.28 -61.57 -10.56
C SER A 7 -7.99 -60.71 -10.31
N THR A 8 -6.89 -61.31 -9.83
CA THR A 8 -5.58 -60.66 -9.50
C THR A 8 -4.39 -61.37 -10.15
N ASP A 9 -3.21 -60.73 -10.27
CA ASP A 9 -1.93 -61.36 -9.86
C ASP A 9 -0.77 -60.36 -9.56
N SER A 10 0.42 -60.86 -9.19
CA SER A 10 1.33 -60.20 -8.23
C SER A 10 2.84 -60.60 -8.25
N LYS A 11 3.66 -59.84 -7.48
CA LYS A 11 5.00 -60.16 -6.85
C LYS A 11 6.35 -59.73 -7.52
N THR A 12 6.89 -58.64 -6.96
CA THR A 12 8.26 -58.37 -6.44
C THR A 12 9.41 -59.41 -6.53
N LEU A 13 10.65 -58.92 -6.72
CA LEU A 13 11.88 -59.38 -6.01
C LEU A 13 12.99 -58.29 -5.96
N ARG A 14 14.21 -58.58 -5.44
CA ARG A 14 15.12 -57.63 -4.74
C ARG A 14 16.47 -57.24 -5.45
N SER A 15 17.12 -56.24 -4.84
CA SER A 15 18.48 -55.60 -4.98
C SER A 15 19.72 -56.55 -4.91
N PRO A 16 21.02 -56.15 -5.11
CA PRO A 16 21.66 -54.84 -4.77
C PRO A 16 22.88 -54.29 -5.61
N HIS A 17 23.51 -53.22 -5.08
CA HIS A 17 24.73 -52.43 -5.46
C HIS A 17 26.11 -53.16 -5.29
N PRO A 18 27.34 -52.52 -5.31
CA PRO A 18 27.84 -51.14 -5.66
C PRO A 18 29.16 -51.05 -6.51
N LEU A 19 29.76 -49.83 -6.60
CA LEU A 19 31.20 -49.42 -6.78
C LEU A 19 31.67 -48.85 -8.17
N VAL A 20 32.82 -48.15 -8.40
CA VAL A 20 33.61 -47.04 -7.75
C VAL A 20 35.14 -47.11 -8.10
N PRO A 21 35.97 -46.04 -8.31
CA PRO A 21 35.80 -44.65 -8.82
C PRO A 21 37.02 -44.05 -9.66
N ARG A 22 37.10 -42.70 -9.86
CA ARG A 22 38.34 -41.85 -10.08
C ARG A 22 39.16 -42.05 -11.40
N ILE A 23 40.08 -41.17 -11.89
CA ILE A 23 40.61 -39.82 -11.51
C ILE A 23 41.00 -38.94 -12.75
N SER A 24 41.53 -37.73 -12.54
CA SER A 24 41.79 -36.62 -13.50
C SER A 24 43.14 -36.62 -14.29
N ASN A 25 43.30 -35.73 -15.29
CA ASN A 25 44.29 -34.61 -15.27
C ASN A 25 44.19 -33.62 -16.48
N LEU A 26 44.94 -32.49 -16.41
CA LEU A 26 44.95 -31.34 -17.33
C LEU A 26 46.31 -31.19 -18.06
N GLN A 27 46.37 -30.41 -19.16
CA GLN A 27 47.20 -29.16 -19.30
C GLN A 27 47.12 -28.55 -20.73
N ALA A 28 47.73 -27.37 -20.98
CA ALA A 28 47.54 -26.57 -22.21
C ALA A 28 48.69 -25.59 -22.57
N HIS A 29 48.78 -25.19 -23.85
CA HIS A 29 49.54 -24.05 -24.48
C HIS A 29 51.09 -24.12 -24.47
N PRO A 30 51.79 -23.54 -25.50
CA PRO A 30 52.07 -22.08 -25.63
C PRO A 30 52.05 -21.49 -27.09
N LEU A 31 52.69 -20.33 -27.34
CA LEU A 31 52.66 -19.46 -28.56
C LEU A 31 54.03 -18.77 -28.87
N THR A 32 54.35 -18.54 -30.17
CA THR A 32 55.28 -17.54 -30.81
C THR A 32 55.17 -17.68 -32.37
N LEU A 33 55.25 -16.72 -33.31
CA LEU A 33 56.03 -15.46 -33.59
C LEU A 33 57.43 -15.71 -34.25
N GLU A 34 57.91 -15.04 -35.33
CA GLU A 34 57.33 -14.10 -36.35
C GLU A 34 58.30 -13.90 -37.59
N HIS A 35 58.02 -12.92 -38.50
CA HIS A 35 58.83 -12.32 -39.63
C HIS A 35 58.91 -13.02 -41.02
N PRO A 36 59.19 -12.30 -42.16
CA PRO A 36 58.73 -10.94 -42.57
C PRO A 36 58.39 -10.72 -44.10
N ASP A 37 57.85 -9.53 -44.43
CA ASP A 37 57.80 -8.80 -45.74
C ASP A 37 56.88 -9.20 -46.93
N SER A 38 56.68 -8.26 -47.88
CA SER A 38 55.54 -8.18 -48.85
C SER A 38 55.89 -7.55 -50.23
N PRO A 39 55.07 -7.66 -51.32
CA PRO A 39 54.05 -6.61 -51.62
C PRO A 39 52.82 -6.93 -52.55
N LYS A 40 51.72 -6.17 -52.36
CA LYS A 40 50.70 -5.58 -53.32
C LYS A 40 49.98 -6.38 -54.46
N THR A 41 48.65 -6.56 -54.29
CA THR A 41 47.47 -6.32 -55.21
C THR A 41 47.41 -6.80 -56.69
N PRO A 42 46.28 -7.38 -57.17
CA PRO A 42 45.28 -6.60 -57.96
C PRO A 42 43.77 -6.97 -57.70
N SER A 43 42.84 -6.75 -58.66
CA SER A 43 41.39 -6.55 -58.43
C SER A 43 40.38 -7.16 -59.44
N SER A 44 39.12 -7.37 -58.99
CA SER A 44 37.84 -7.54 -59.75
C SER A 44 37.63 -8.83 -60.59
N PRO A 45 36.38 -9.34 -60.70
CA PRO A 45 35.47 -8.95 -61.79
C PRO A 45 33.96 -8.86 -61.41
N GLN A 46 33.07 -8.66 -62.40
CA GLN A 46 31.59 -8.61 -62.30
C GLN A 46 30.93 -9.91 -62.82
N GLY A 47 29.67 -10.20 -62.45
CA GLY A 47 28.85 -11.25 -63.10
C GLY A 47 27.51 -11.63 -62.43
N ASP A 48 26.40 -11.26 -63.08
CA ASP A 48 25.03 -11.80 -63.06
C ASP A 48 24.13 -11.89 -61.79
N GLU A 49 22.81 -11.90 -62.07
CA GLU A 49 21.70 -11.75 -61.11
C GLU A 49 21.18 -13.08 -60.53
N TRP A 50 20.57 -13.03 -59.33
CA TRP A 50 19.67 -14.09 -58.85
C TRP A 50 18.30 -13.52 -58.43
N LYS A 51 17.22 -13.99 -59.07
CA LYS A 51 15.87 -13.40 -58.95
C LYS A 51 15.00 -14.17 -57.93
N PRO A 52 14.42 -13.50 -56.92
CA PRO A 52 13.58 -14.16 -55.92
C PRO A 52 12.13 -14.34 -56.42
N GLY A 53 11.67 -15.58 -56.50
CA GLY A 53 10.26 -15.91 -56.78
C GLY A 53 9.83 -17.22 -56.12
N SER A 54 8.94 -17.15 -55.13
CA SER A 54 8.36 -18.33 -54.47
C SER A 54 6.82 -18.32 -54.47
N PRO A 55 6.13 -19.47 -54.43
CA PRO A 55 4.67 -19.52 -54.67
C PRO A 55 3.82 -18.93 -53.53
N SER A 56 4.36 -18.86 -52.31
CA SER A 56 3.63 -18.53 -51.08
C SER A 56 2.94 -17.15 -51.12
N SER A 57 3.59 -16.15 -51.71
CA SER A 57 3.07 -14.77 -51.75
C SER A 57 1.75 -14.64 -52.51
N ARG A 58 1.51 -15.47 -53.54
CA ARG A 58 0.31 -15.36 -54.39
C ARG A 58 -0.96 -15.79 -53.66
N LEU A 59 -0.89 -16.83 -52.82
CA LEU A 59 -2.00 -17.30 -52.00
C LEU A 59 -2.37 -16.30 -50.90
N ALA A 60 -1.35 -15.71 -50.26
CA ALA A 60 -1.56 -14.61 -49.32
C ALA A 60 -2.23 -13.41 -50.01
N SER A 61 -1.73 -12.97 -51.17
CA SER A 61 -2.30 -11.85 -51.93
C SER A 61 -3.74 -12.09 -52.39
N ARG A 62 -4.10 -13.33 -52.78
CA ARG A 62 -5.48 -13.69 -53.14
C ARG A 62 -6.44 -13.61 -51.94
N ARG A 63 -6.03 -14.10 -50.76
CA ARG A 63 -6.79 -13.88 -49.51
C ARG A 63 -6.86 -12.40 -49.12
N TRP A 64 -5.81 -11.61 -49.38
CA TRP A 64 -5.81 -10.17 -49.11
C TRP A 64 -6.80 -9.38 -49.96
N SER A 65 -7.00 -9.71 -51.24
CA SER A 65 -8.08 -9.07 -52.03
C SER A 65 -9.44 -9.36 -51.40
N LEU A 66 -9.75 -10.63 -51.14
CA LEU A 66 -11.05 -11.04 -50.57
C LEU A 66 -11.35 -10.41 -49.19
N ILE A 67 -10.34 -10.06 -48.40
CA ILE A 67 -10.50 -9.30 -47.14
C ILE A 67 -10.67 -7.80 -47.42
N LYS A 68 -9.88 -7.22 -48.32
CA LYS A 68 -10.00 -5.82 -48.74
C LYS A 68 -11.39 -5.52 -49.31
N ASP A 69 -11.90 -6.39 -50.15
CA ASP A 69 -13.18 -6.24 -50.86
C ASP A 69 -14.40 -6.44 -49.93
N ARG A 70 -14.20 -7.02 -48.73
CA ARG A 70 -15.20 -7.08 -47.64
C ARG A 70 -15.17 -5.87 -46.71
N LEU A 71 -14.01 -5.23 -46.54
CA LEU A 71 -13.80 -4.11 -45.59
C LEU A 71 -13.93 -2.71 -46.22
N VAL A 72 -14.17 -2.62 -47.53
CA VAL A 72 -14.38 -1.36 -48.26
C VAL A 72 -15.82 -1.29 -48.76
N PRO A 73 -16.70 -0.47 -48.14
CA PRO A 73 -18.06 -0.29 -48.63
C PRO A 73 -18.10 0.25 -50.06
N GLY A 74 -18.91 -0.38 -50.92
CA GLY A 74 -19.19 0.13 -52.27
C GLY A 74 -19.79 1.54 -52.21
N SER A 75 -19.34 2.42 -53.12
CA SER A 75 -19.61 3.86 -53.06
C SER A 75 -21.08 4.20 -53.31
N LYS A 76 -21.81 4.46 -52.22
CA LYS A 76 -23.05 5.26 -52.23
C LYS A 76 -22.76 6.62 -51.58
N GLN A 77 -23.34 7.71 -52.10
CA GLN A 77 -23.14 9.04 -51.53
C GLN A 77 -23.90 9.20 -50.19
N PRO A 78 -23.34 9.92 -49.21
CA PRO A 78 -23.99 10.17 -47.93
C PRO A 78 -25.10 11.22 -48.07
N ARG A 79 -26.10 11.18 -47.17
CA ARG A 79 -27.13 12.22 -47.06
C ARG A 79 -26.65 13.38 -46.18
N PRO A 80 -27.19 14.61 -46.33
CA PRO A 80 -26.83 15.72 -45.45
C PRO A 80 -27.39 15.50 -44.03
N GLY A 81 -26.50 15.18 -43.07
CA GLY A 81 -26.86 15.04 -41.66
C GLY A 81 -26.06 13.96 -40.92
N ASP A 82 -25.69 12.88 -41.62
CA ASP A 82 -24.99 11.74 -41.03
C ASP A 82 -23.52 12.06 -40.70
N SER A 83 -23.03 11.57 -39.56
CA SER A 83 -21.61 11.70 -39.19
C SER A 83 -20.75 10.75 -40.04
N ALA A 84 -19.78 11.29 -40.78
CA ALA A 84 -18.99 10.57 -41.78
C ALA A 84 -17.99 9.54 -41.19
N ALA A 85 -18.51 8.39 -40.75
CA ALA A 85 -17.71 7.21 -40.45
C ALA A 85 -17.11 6.60 -41.73
N ALA A 86 -15.95 5.94 -41.62
CA ALA A 86 -15.32 5.31 -42.78
C ALA A 86 -16.09 4.08 -43.31
N VAL A 87 -16.86 3.44 -42.42
CA VAL A 87 -17.73 2.24 -42.55
C VAL A 87 -18.93 2.43 -41.59
N PRO A 88 -20.15 1.88 -41.86
CA PRO A 88 -21.29 1.91 -40.92
C PRO A 88 -20.99 1.31 -39.53
N SER A 89 -21.89 1.57 -38.58
CA SER A 89 -21.65 1.53 -37.12
C SER A 89 -21.54 0.15 -36.47
N ASP A 90 -22.04 -0.90 -37.12
CA ASP A 90 -22.62 -2.05 -36.41
C ASP A 90 -21.69 -3.27 -36.28
N VAL A 91 -20.40 -3.12 -36.61
CA VAL A 91 -19.41 -4.21 -36.55
C VAL A 91 -18.53 -4.07 -35.30
N ASN A 92 -18.59 -5.08 -34.45
CA ASN A 92 -17.80 -5.18 -33.22
C ASN A 92 -16.39 -5.76 -33.50
N ILE A 93 -15.36 -5.05 -33.02
CA ILE A 93 -13.94 -5.36 -33.23
C ILE A 93 -13.54 -6.71 -32.61
N THR A 94 -14.19 -7.17 -31.54
CA THR A 94 -13.86 -8.48 -30.94
C THR A 94 -14.26 -9.62 -31.86
N ASP A 95 -15.45 -9.53 -32.44
CA ASP A 95 -16.06 -10.60 -33.24
C ASP A 95 -15.33 -10.73 -34.58
N GLU A 96 -14.94 -9.59 -35.15
CA GLU A 96 -14.16 -9.52 -36.39
C GLU A 96 -12.66 -9.91 -36.18
N LEU A 97 -12.13 -9.79 -34.95
CA LEU A 97 -10.85 -10.39 -34.54
C LEU A 97 -10.95 -11.90 -34.37
N LEU A 98 -12.02 -12.41 -33.74
CA LEU A 98 -12.31 -13.84 -33.59
C LEU A 98 -12.51 -14.53 -34.95
N GLY A 99 -13.09 -13.82 -35.92
CA GLY A 99 -13.17 -14.23 -37.32
C GLY A 99 -11.81 -14.34 -38.06
N GLY A 100 -10.68 -14.14 -37.39
CA GLY A 100 -9.32 -14.46 -37.87
C GLY A 100 -8.72 -13.52 -38.94
N GLY A 101 -9.56 -12.82 -39.71
CA GLY A 101 -9.14 -11.86 -40.73
C GLY A 101 -8.34 -10.69 -40.13
N LEU A 102 -8.88 -10.05 -39.08
CA LEU A 102 -8.18 -8.97 -38.37
C LEU A 102 -6.97 -9.46 -37.57
N ALA A 103 -6.99 -10.66 -37.02
CA ALA A 103 -5.83 -11.25 -36.35
C ALA A 103 -4.64 -11.36 -37.34
N THR A 104 -4.91 -11.88 -38.54
CA THR A 104 -3.93 -11.96 -39.64
C THR A 104 -3.42 -10.58 -40.06
N LEU A 105 -4.29 -9.57 -40.09
CA LEU A 105 -3.89 -8.18 -40.39
C LEU A 105 -3.00 -7.59 -39.30
N MET A 106 -3.34 -7.78 -38.02
CA MET A 106 -2.54 -7.28 -36.90
C MET A 106 -1.15 -7.93 -36.83
N VAL A 107 -1.03 -9.21 -37.24
CA VAL A 107 0.27 -9.87 -37.43
C VAL A 107 1.03 -9.25 -38.61
N LYS A 108 0.41 -9.02 -39.77
CA LYS A 108 1.08 -8.33 -40.90
C LYS A 108 1.58 -6.94 -40.50
N LEU A 109 0.72 -6.11 -39.90
CA LEU A 109 1.07 -4.77 -39.41
C LEU A 109 2.16 -4.80 -38.32
N HIS A 110 2.39 -5.94 -37.64
CA HIS A 110 3.53 -6.10 -36.74
C HIS A 110 4.86 -6.14 -37.51
N PHE A 111 4.91 -6.85 -38.63
CA PHE A 111 6.14 -7.06 -39.42
C PHE A 111 6.40 -5.94 -40.44
N ASP A 112 5.36 -5.27 -40.95
CA ASP A 112 5.49 -4.14 -41.86
C ASP A 112 6.38 -2.99 -41.29
N ARG A 113 7.19 -2.36 -42.16
CA ARG A 113 8.14 -1.28 -41.82
C ARG A 113 7.96 -0.09 -42.76
N ASP A 114 8.07 1.13 -42.25
CA ASP A 114 8.04 2.37 -43.05
C ASP A 114 9.42 2.73 -43.64
N GLU A 115 9.48 3.76 -44.49
CA GLU A 115 10.71 4.28 -45.13
C GLU A 115 11.84 4.65 -44.14
N GLN A 116 11.55 4.77 -42.83
CA GLN A 116 12.53 5.06 -41.79
C GLN A 116 12.94 3.80 -41.01
N GLY A 117 12.58 2.62 -41.50
CA GLY A 117 12.76 1.34 -40.81
C GLY A 117 11.89 1.17 -39.56
N LYS A 118 10.93 2.08 -39.31
CA LYS A 118 10.07 2.03 -38.11
C LYS A 118 8.91 1.08 -38.34
N ARG A 119 8.54 0.33 -37.31
CA ARG A 119 7.37 -0.56 -37.33
C ARG A 119 6.09 0.20 -37.68
N ARG A 120 5.24 -0.37 -38.54
CA ARG A 120 3.89 0.14 -38.79
C ARG A 120 3.10 0.10 -37.48
N MET A 121 2.51 1.23 -37.09
CA MET A 121 1.68 1.30 -35.87
C MET A 121 0.50 0.32 -36.00
N PRO A 122 0.19 -0.51 -34.99
CA PRO A 122 -0.93 -1.45 -35.01
C PRO A 122 -2.27 -0.73 -34.75
N VAL A 123 -2.71 0.09 -35.71
CA VAL A 123 -3.91 0.95 -35.62
C VAL A 123 -4.84 0.72 -36.81
N LEU A 124 -6.08 0.33 -36.52
CA LEU A 124 -7.13 0.02 -37.49
C LEU A 124 -7.86 1.29 -37.92
N LEU A 125 -7.30 2.00 -38.90
CA LEU A 125 -7.78 3.34 -39.29
C LEU A 125 -9.21 3.37 -39.90
N HIS A 126 -9.85 2.22 -40.17
CA HIS A 126 -11.28 2.17 -40.54
C HIS A 126 -12.22 2.39 -39.34
N HIS A 127 -11.81 2.06 -38.11
CA HIS A 127 -12.59 2.36 -36.90
C HIS A 127 -12.33 3.77 -36.36
N LEU A 128 -11.66 4.64 -37.13
CA LEU A 128 -11.42 6.04 -36.78
C LEU A 128 -12.43 6.95 -37.48
N LYS A 129 -13.32 7.56 -36.71
CA LYS A 129 -14.18 8.67 -37.14
C LYS A 129 -13.42 9.98 -36.94
N ILE A 130 -13.54 10.89 -37.89
CA ILE A 130 -12.92 12.22 -37.85
C ILE A 130 -13.96 13.28 -38.18
N ARG A 131 -13.94 14.41 -37.46
CA ARG A 131 -14.76 15.58 -37.77
C ARG A 131 -13.95 16.87 -37.69
N VAL A 132 -14.01 17.73 -38.71
CA VAL A 132 -13.30 19.01 -38.77
C VAL A 132 -14.26 20.13 -38.32
N SER A 133 -14.30 20.33 -37.01
CA SER A 133 -15.14 21.34 -36.34
C SER A 133 -14.54 22.75 -36.37
N ASP A 134 -15.19 23.70 -35.67
CA ASP A 134 -14.91 25.14 -35.75
C ASP A 134 -13.47 25.58 -35.48
N SER A 135 -13.11 26.69 -36.11
CA SER A 135 -11.80 27.29 -35.99
C SER A 135 -11.70 28.16 -34.72
N ILE A 136 -11.06 27.62 -33.69
CA ILE A 136 -10.67 28.43 -32.52
C ILE A 136 -9.46 29.28 -32.93
N ASN A 137 -9.48 30.59 -32.63
CA ASN A 137 -8.31 31.46 -32.61
C ASN A 137 -7.73 31.45 -31.18
N PRO A 138 -6.73 30.61 -30.84
CA PRO A 138 -6.35 30.44 -29.43
C PRO A 138 -5.44 31.57 -28.96
N LEU A 139 -4.58 32.07 -29.85
CA LEU A 139 -3.61 33.15 -29.65
C LEU A 139 -3.36 33.84 -31.00
N HIS A 140 -3.56 35.16 -31.06
CA HIS A 140 -3.41 36.07 -32.23
C HIS A 140 -4.34 35.82 -33.45
N GLY A 141 -4.92 36.91 -33.96
CA GLY A 141 -5.94 36.92 -35.02
C GLY A 141 -5.42 36.82 -36.46
N THR A 142 -4.32 36.10 -36.72
CA THR A 142 -3.69 36.04 -38.05
C THR A 142 -3.77 34.67 -38.74
N HIS A 143 -4.00 33.57 -38.01
CA HIS A 143 -3.89 32.21 -38.57
C HIS A 143 -4.91 31.20 -38.02
N THR A 144 -6.00 30.99 -38.77
CA THR A 144 -7.06 29.99 -38.53
C THR A 144 -6.51 28.60 -38.20
N ALA A 145 -6.89 28.05 -37.05
CA ALA A 145 -6.57 26.68 -36.64
C ALA A 145 -7.85 25.83 -36.58
N PHE A 146 -7.89 24.76 -37.37
CA PHE A 146 -8.98 23.79 -37.42
C PHE A 146 -8.93 22.86 -36.20
N ARG A 147 -10.09 22.67 -35.55
CA ARG A 147 -10.30 21.73 -34.45
C ARG A 147 -10.78 20.39 -35.02
N ILE A 148 -9.90 19.39 -35.02
CA ILE A 148 -10.21 18.05 -35.54
C ILE A 148 -10.57 17.16 -34.35
N GLU A 149 -11.83 16.71 -34.30
CA GLU A 149 -12.30 15.68 -33.36
C GLU A 149 -11.94 14.30 -33.92
N CYS A 150 -11.43 13.42 -33.06
CA CYS A 150 -11.06 12.06 -33.41
C CYS A 150 -11.74 11.09 -32.42
N GLU A 151 -12.44 10.10 -32.94
CA GLU A 151 -13.09 9.03 -32.17
C GLU A 151 -12.69 7.67 -32.73
N TYR A 152 -12.11 6.82 -31.90
CA TYR A 152 -11.71 5.46 -32.27
C TYR A 152 -12.64 4.43 -31.64
N ALA A 153 -13.02 3.41 -32.42
CA ALA A 153 -13.77 2.23 -31.97
C ALA A 153 -15.02 2.57 -31.14
N ASN A 154 -15.98 3.27 -31.78
CA ASN A 154 -17.28 3.64 -31.20
C ASN A 154 -17.21 4.29 -29.79
N GLY A 155 -16.17 5.09 -29.53
CA GLY A 155 -16.02 5.88 -28.32
C GLY A 155 -14.96 5.38 -27.33
N ALA A 156 -14.32 4.23 -27.57
CA ALA A 156 -13.27 3.67 -26.70
C ALA A 156 -12.05 4.60 -26.52
N ALA A 157 -11.79 5.51 -27.47
CA ALA A 157 -10.96 6.68 -27.23
C ALA A 157 -11.48 7.89 -28.00
N ARG A 158 -11.53 9.04 -27.34
CA ARG A 158 -11.92 10.33 -27.92
C ARG A 158 -10.86 11.39 -27.59
N TRP A 159 -10.40 12.13 -28.60
CA TRP A 159 -9.45 13.23 -28.43
C TRP A 159 -9.66 14.32 -29.48
N VAL A 160 -9.02 15.47 -29.26
CA VAL A 160 -9.12 16.64 -30.15
C VAL A 160 -7.71 17.15 -30.45
N ILE A 161 -7.41 17.33 -31.73
CA ILE A 161 -6.14 17.92 -32.20
C ILE A 161 -6.40 19.23 -32.93
N TYR A 162 -5.43 20.15 -32.89
CA TYR A 162 -5.52 21.44 -33.58
C TYR A 162 -4.43 21.53 -34.65
N ARG A 163 -4.86 21.87 -35.87
CA ARG A 163 -4.01 21.94 -37.08
C ARG A 163 -4.33 23.20 -37.89
N GLN A 164 -3.33 23.79 -38.51
CA GLN A 164 -3.47 24.89 -39.47
C GLN A 164 -3.29 24.36 -40.88
N LEU A 165 -3.77 25.09 -41.89
CA LEU A 165 -3.74 24.65 -43.30
C LEU A 165 -2.33 24.21 -43.76
N ARG A 166 -1.28 24.90 -43.30
CA ARG A 166 0.12 24.54 -43.56
C ARG A 166 0.52 23.13 -43.10
N ASP A 167 -0.11 22.60 -42.05
CA ASP A 167 0.17 21.24 -41.57
C ASP A 167 -0.42 20.19 -42.52
N PHE A 168 -1.62 20.45 -43.08
CA PHE A 168 -2.24 19.61 -44.10
C PHE A 168 -1.44 19.63 -45.40
N VAL A 169 -0.99 20.83 -45.84
CA VAL A 169 -0.09 20.97 -47.01
C VAL A 169 1.23 20.22 -46.78
N THR A 170 1.84 20.35 -45.60
CA THR A 170 3.08 19.62 -45.25
C THR A 170 2.87 18.11 -45.29
N LEU A 171 1.75 17.60 -44.75
CA LEU A 171 1.39 16.19 -44.82
C LEU A 171 1.24 15.71 -46.28
N HIS A 172 0.51 16.47 -47.11
CA HIS A 172 0.31 16.15 -48.52
C HIS A 172 1.62 16.14 -49.32
N THR A 173 2.47 17.16 -49.12
CA THR A 173 3.79 17.25 -49.76
C THR A 173 4.67 16.07 -49.39
N HIS A 174 4.68 15.61 -48.12
CA HIS A 174 5.44 14.41 -47.74
C HIS A 174 5.00 13.14 -48.48
N TYR A 175 3.70 12.96 -48.73
CA TYR A 175 3.21 11.84 -49.53
C TYR A 175 3.56 12.00 -51.02
N ARG A 176 3.36 13.19 -51.62
CA ARG A 176 3.74 13.44 -53.03
C ARG A 176 5.22 13.25 -53.27
N VAL A 177 6.08 13.71 -52.35
CA VAL A 177 7.53 13.50 -52.41
C VAL A 177 7.88 12.01 -52.36
N ALA A 178 7.24 11.21 -51.49
CA ALA A 178 7.47 9.76 -51.45
C ALA A 178 7.10 9.06 -52.78
N LYS A 179 6.01 9.47 -53.44
CA LYS A 179 5.64 8.99 -54.79
C LYS A 179 6.69 9.38 -55.84
N VAL A 180 7.09 10.65 -55.89
CA VAL A 180 8.03 11.18 -56.90
C VAL A 180 9.42 10.53 -56.81
N TYR A 181 9.92 10.25 -55.59
CA TYR A 181 11.20 9.57 -55.40
C TYR A 181 11.12 8.03 -55.50
N GLY A 182 10.03 7.47 -56.06
CA GLY A 182 9.88 6.03 -56.29
C GLY A 182 9.79 5.19 -55.01
N ARG A 183 9.38 5.78 -53.88
CA ARG A 183 9.35 5.12 -52.56
C ARG A 183 7.97 4.59 -52.17
N SER A 184 6.93 4.91 -52.93
CA SER A 184 5.56 4.44 -52.65
C SER A 184 4.65 4.49 -53.87
N ASP A 185 4.12 3.34 -54.29
CA ASP A 185 3.06 3.21 -55.30
C ASP A 185 1.70 3.61 -54.70
N LEU A 186 1.55 4.88 -54.33
CA LEU A 186 0.37 5.45 -53.68
C LEU A 186 -0.38 6.39 -54.63
N ASP A 187 -1.64 6.08 -54.90
CA ASP A 187 -2.58 7.03 -55.50
C ASP A 187 -3.22 7.87 -54.40
N ILE A 188 -2.46 8.90 -54.03
CA ILE A 188 -2.78 9.89 -53.01
C ILE A 188 -3.92 10.77 -53.54
N PRO A 189 -4.99 11.03 -52.77
CA PRO A 189 -6.05 11.94 -53.19
C PRO A 189 -5.52 13.35 -53.42
N GLU A 190 -6.11 14.08 -54.36
CA GLU A 190 -5.76 15.47 -54.63
C GLU A 190 -5.94 16.35 -53.40
N PHE A 191 -5.06 17.34 -53.24
CA PHE A 191 -5.23 18.34 -52.18
C PHE A 191 -6.39 19.28 -52.54
N PRO A 192 -7.32 19.58 -51.62
CA PRO A 192 -8.43 20.49 -51.91
C PRO A 192 -7.93 21.93 -52.09
N LEU A 193 -7.58 22.33 -53.32
CA LEU A 193 -7.04 23.66 -53.64
C LEU A 193 -8.01 24.79 -53.27
N THR A 194 -9.31 24.53 -53.37
CA THR A 194 -10.42 25.36 -52.85
C THR A 194 -10.35 25.70 -51.35
N SER A 195 -9.50 25.00 -50.57
CA SER A 195 -9.25 25.34 -49.16
C SER A 195 -8.22 26.46 -48.97
N LEU A 196 -7.52 26.90 -50.03
CA LEU A 196 -6.50 27.95 -49.99
C LEU A 196 -7.14 29.35 -50.07
N PRO A 197 -6.77 30.32 -49.20
CA PRO A 197 -7.40 31.66 -49.17
C PRO A 197 -7.28 32.50 -50.45
N TYR A 198 -6.42 32.12 -51.39
CA TYR A 198 -6.14 32.87 -52.62
C TYR A 198 -6.84 32.31 -53.87
N PHE A 199 -7.60 31.22 -53.76
CA PHE A 199 -8.41 30.73 -54.89
C PHE A 199 -9.63 31.63 -55.10
N LYS A 200 -9.73 32.28 -56.26
CA LYS A 200 -10.85 33.15 -56.65
C LYS A 200 -12.13 32.35 -56.93
N PHE A 201 -12.80 31.88 -55.87
CA PHE A 201 -14.03 31.09 -55.98
C PHE A 201 -15.30 31.87 -55.56
N PHE A 202 -15.47 33.06 -56.13
CA PHE A 202 -16.76 33.76 -56.20
C PHE A 202 -16.81 34.55 -57.51
N ASN A 203 -17.41 33.96 -58.54
CA ASN A 203 -17.81 34.66 -59.74
C ASN A 203 -19.30 34.36 -59.99
N SER A 204 -20.11 35.43 -60.08
CA SER A 204 -21.47 35.45 -60.64
C SER A 204 -22.42 34.27 -60.32
N GLN A 205 -23.14 34.34 -59.19
CA GLN A 205 -24.62 34.41 -59.12
C GLN A 205 -25.14 34.09 -57.70
N GLU A 206 -25.17 35.10 -56.83
CA GLU A 206 -26.19 35.26 -55.77
C GLU A 206 -26.02 36.64 -55.11
N LEU A 207 -27.09 37.44 -55.14
CA LEU A 207 -27.17 38.77 -54.51
C LEU A 207 -27.88 38.65 -53.15
N ASN A 208 -27.62 39.62 -52.26
CA ASN A 208 -28.25 39.75 -50.93
C ASN A 208 -27.76 38.81 -49.80
N THR A 209 -26.48 38.38 -49.82
CA THR A 209 -25.80 37.79 -48.64
C THR A 209 -24.78 38.78 -48.06
N THR A 210 -24.70 38.91 -46.74
CA THR A 210 -23.71 39.74 -46.04
C THR A 210 -22.27 39.21 -46.18
N ASN A 211 -21.30 40.07 -45.86
CA ASN A 211 -19.88 39.72 -45.90
C ASN A 211 -19.53 38.58 -44.92
N ASP A 212 -20.16 38.55 -43.73
CA ASP A 212 -19.87 37.54 -42.72
C ASP A 212 -20.54 36.19 -43.00
N GLU A 213 -21.72 36.16 -43.61
CA GLU A 213 -22.32 34.91 -44.13
C GLU A 213 -21.42 34.26 -45.19
N ARG A 214 -20.83 35.06 -46.09
CA ARG A 214 -19.86 34.56 -47.09
C ARG A 214 -18.60 33.98 -46.44
N LYS A 215 -18.05 34.64 -45.41
CA LYS A 215 -16.93 34.08 -44.62
C LYS A 215 -17.31 32.78 -43.92
N GLN A 216 -18.50 32.70 -43.33
CA GLN A 216 -19.01 31.49 -42.67
C GLN A 216 -19.30 30.35 -43.65
N ALA A 217 -19.80 30.65 -44.85
CA ALA A 217 -20.00 29.67 -45.92
C ALA A 217 -18.66 29.11 -46.43
N PHE A 218 -17.70 29.99 -46.74
CA PHE A 218 -16.34 29.58 -47.11
C PHE A 218 -15.68 28.74 -46.01
N ALA A 219 -15.77 29.15 -44.74
CA ALA A 219 -15.23 28.39 -43.61
C ALA A 219 -15.91 27.03 -43.40
N ARG A 220 -17.19 26.86 -43.77
CA ARG A 220 -17.89 25.56 -43.77
C ARG A 220 -17.39 24.66 -44.89
N LEU A 221 -17.30 25.16 -46.13
CA LEU A 221 -16.78 24.43 -47.29
C LEU A 221 -15.31 24.00 -47.08
N GLN A 222 -14.47 24.91 -46.58
CA GLN A 222 -13.06 24.65 -46.28
C GLN A 222 -12.90 23.48 -45.30
N ARG A 223 -13.75 23.41 -44.26
CA ARG A 223 -13.75 22.30 -43.29
C ARG A 223 -14.19 20.98 -43.93
N ALA A 224 -15.31 20.97 -44.65
CA ALA A 224 -15.83 19.77 -45.32
C ALA A 224 -14.83 19.19 -46.34
N HIS A 225 -14.13 20.04 -47.09
CA HIS A 225 -13.11 19.59 -48.06
C HIS A 225 -11.87 19.01 -47.36
N LEU A 226 -11.41 19.60 -46.23
CA LEU A 226 -10.30 19.05 -45.44
C LEU A 226 -10.68 17.74 -44.74
N GLU A 227 -11.92 17.58 -44.29
CA GLU A 227 -12.46 16.32 -43.73
C GLU A 227 -12.50 15.22 -44.79
N THR A 228 -13.09 15.52 -45.96
CA THR A 228 -13.13 14.61 -47.12
C THR A 228 -11.73 14.17 -47.55
N TYR A 229 -10.77 15.10 -47.60
CA TYR A 229 -9.37 14.80 -47.90
C TYR A 229 -8.73 13.85 -46.88
N LEU A 230 -8.96 14.04 -45.58
CA LEU A 230 -8.45 13.12 -44.54
C LEU A 230 -9.08 11.73 -44.65
N LEU A 231 -10.39 11.62 -44.91
CA LEU A 231 -11.08 10.34 -45.09
C LEU A 231 -10.60 9.59 -46.34
N ALA A 232 -10.39 10.29 -47.45
CA ALA A 232 -9.80 9.72 -48.66
C ALA A 232 -8.34 9.26 -48.42
N LEU A 233 -7.55 10.06 -47.69
CA LEU A 233 -6.17 9.72 -47.35
C LEU A 233 -6.10 8.49 -46.42
N ILE A 234 -6.99 8.38 -45.42
CA ILE A 234 -7.16 7.16 -44.60
C ILE A 234 -7.35 5.94 -45.48
N ARG A 235 -8.34 5.98 -46.39
CA ARG A 235 -8.66 4.85 -47.28
C ARG A 235 -7.49 4.44 -48.17
N CYS A 236 -6.65 5.39 -48.59
CA CYS A 236 -5.44 5.12 -49.36
C CYS A 236 -4.33 4.42 -48.54
N VAL A 237 -4.03 4.90 -47.32
CA VAL A 237 -2.85 4.43 -46.56
C VAL A 237 -3.13 3.34 -45.53
N MET A 238 -4.38 3.12 -45.13
CA MET A 238 -4.78 2.34 -43.95
C MET A 238 -4.14 0.94 -43.81
N PHE A 239 -3.91 0.21 -44.91
CA PHE A 239 -3.34 -1.15 -44.88
C PHE A 239 -1.83 -1.22 -45.22
N ARG A 240 -1.13 -0.07 -45.22
CA ARG A 240 0.27 0.07 -45.63
C ARG A 240 1.14 0.76 -44.55
N PRO A 241 2.49 0.74 -44.64
CA PRO A 241 3.38 1.36 -43.66
C PRO A 241 3.32 2.89 -43.56
N GLU A 242 3.08 3.58 -44.67
CA GLU A 242 3.17 5.04 -44.80
C GLU A 242 2.07 5.76 -44.00
N ALA A 243 1.03 5.04 -43.58
CA ALA A 243 0.07 5.47 -42.56
C ALA A 243 0.73 5.92 -41.24
N ASN A 244 1.97 5.51 -40.96
CA ASN A 244 2.77 6.05 -39.87
C ASN A 244 2.89 7.58 -39.92
N ARG A 245 2.90 8.22 -41.11
CA ARG A 245 2.88 9.68 -41.25
C ARG A 245 1.54 10.27 -40.80
N LEU A 246 0.43 9.66 -41.24
CA LEU A 246 -0.93 10.07 -40.88
C LEU A 246 -1.21 9.86 -39.38
N CYS A 247 -0.76 8.76 -38.78
CA CYS A 247 -0.89 8.52 -37.33
C CYS A 247 -0.12 9.57 -36.51
N LYS A 248 1.10 9.94 -36.94
CA LYS A 248 1.88 11.04 -36.35
C LYS A 248 1.14 12.40 -36.50
N PHE A 249 0.47 12.65 -37.63
CA PHE A 249 -0.36 13.85 -37.83
C PHE A 249 -1.62 13.85 -36.94
N LEU A 250 -2.23 12.69 -36.69
CA LEU A 250 -3.47 12.53 -35.92
C LEU A 250 -3.26 12.37 -34.39
N GLU A 251 -2.00 12.38 -33.92
CA GLU A 251 -1.63 12.19 -32.51
C GLU A 251 -2.09 10.83 -31.92
N ILE A 252 -2.11 9.77 -32.74
CA ILE A 252 -2.48 8.39 -32.36
C ILE A 252 -1.24 7.47 -32.34
N SER A 253 -1.24 6.49 -31.44
CA SER A 253 -0.12 5.57 -31.21
C SER A 253 -0.59 4.16 -30.79
N ALA A 254 0.31 3.18 -30.82
CA ALA A 254 0.07 1.83 -30.33
C ALA A 254 -0.33 1.82 -28.85
N LEU A 255 0.40 2.57 -28.01
CA LEU A 255 0.10 2.68 -26.58
C LEU A 255 -1.26 3.37 -26.34
N SER A 256 -1.62 4.42 -27.08
CA SER A 256 -2.90 5.10 -26.86
C SER A 256 -4.10 4.19 -27.17
N ILE A 257 -4.02 3.34 -28.21
CA ILE A 257 -5.05 2.33 -28.50
C ILE A 257 -5.00 1.14 -27.53
N SER A 258 -3.84 0.78 -27.00
CA SER A 258 -3.71 -0.23 -25.93
C SER A 258 -4.36 0.23 -24.61
N LEU A 259 -4.38 1.55 -24.35
CA LEU A 259 -5.04 2.16 -23.18
C LEU A 259 -6.53 2.44 -23.43
N ALA A 260 -6.94 2.71 -24.67
CA ALA A 260 -8.35 2.83 -25.06
C ALA A 260 -9.19 1.59 -24.68
N LYS A 261 -8.58 0.39 -24.76
CA LYS A 261 -9.22 -0.88 -24.33
C LYS A 261 -9.32 -1.06 -22.81
N LYS A 262 -8.88 -0.10 -21.99
CA LYS A 262 -8.78 -0.22 -20.53
C LYS A 262 -9.44 0.92 -19.74
N GLY A 263 -9.77 2.03 -20.39
CA GLY A 263 -10.67 3.02 -19.82
C GLY A 263 -12.12 2.61 -20.10
N GLY A 264 -13.03 2.91 -19.17
CA GLY A 264 -14.47 2.78 -19.40
C GLY A 264 -14.98 3.70 -20.51
N GLN A 265 -16.27 3.57 -20.83
CA GLN A 265 -16.93 4.31 -21.89
C GLN A 265 -16.80 5.82 -21.68
N GLY A 266 -15.97 6.48 -22.51
CA GLY A 266 -15.74 7.93 -22.45
C GLY A 266 -14.34 8.38 -22.02
N SER A 267 -13.39 7.46 -21.78
CA SER A 267 -12.00 7.82 -21.44
C SER A 267 -11.38 8.83 -22.41
N ILE A 268 -10.96 9.98 -21.87
CA ILE A 268 -10.49 11.12 -22.65
C ILE A 268 -8.99 10.98 -22.89
N GLN A 269 -8.58 10.83 -24.14
CA GLN A 269 -7.17 10.89 -24.51
C GLN A 269 -6.73 12.35 -24.59
N GLY A 270 -5.68 12.70 -23.83
CA GLY A 270 -5.02 13.99 -23.92
C GLY A 270 -4.02 14.05 -25.07
N LYS A 271 -3.29 15.17 -25.16
CA LYS A 271 -2.30 15.40 -26.20
C LYS A 271 -1.29 14.26 -26.30
N SER A 272 -0.89 13.93 -27.52
CA SER A 272 0.16 12.95 -27.78
C SER A 272 1.13 13.47 -28.85
N GLY A 273 2.40 13.10 -28.77
CA GLY A 273 3.40 13.56 -29.73
C GLY A 273 4.83 13.53 -29.20
N TYR A 274 5.76 14.01 -30.01
CA TYR A 274 7.18 14.06 -29.62
C TYR A 274 7.48 15.21 -28.65
N LEU A 275 8.14 14.89 -27.54
CA LEU A 275 8.83 15.84 -26.66
C LEU A 275 10.29 15.41 -26.47
N ARG A 276 11.18 16.38 -26.26
CA ARG A 276 12.56 16.14 -25.82
C ARG A 276 12.70 16.46 -24.33
N VAL A 277 13.32 15.56 -23.56
CA VAL A 277 13.74 15.84 -22.18
C VAL A 277 15.14 16.44 -22.23
N ILE A 278 15.40 17.57 -21.55
CA ILE A 278 16.73 18.20 -21.53
C ILE A 278 17.26 18.34 -20.10
N GLY A 279 18.17 17.43 -19.74
CA GLY A 279 19.09 17.59 -18.60
C GLY A 279 18.46 17.49 -17.21
N ASN A 280 18.69 16.37 -16.52
CA ASN A 280 18.40 16.24 -15.10
C ASN A 280 19.39 17.05 -14.24
N GLN A 281 18.92 18.07 -13.51
CA GLN A 281 19.65 18.55 -12.32
C GLN A 281 19.52 17.58 -11.13
N THR A 282 18.58 16.64 -11.18
CA THR A 282 18.32 15.60 -10.17
C THR A 282 19.25 14.37 -10.25
N SER A 283 20.10 14.24 -11.28
CA SER A 283 20.88 13.01 -11.51
C SER A 283 22.41 13.22 -11.61
N ARG A 284 22.97 14.05 -10.72
CA ARG A 284 24.40 14.01 -10.37
C ARG A 284 24.69 13.53 -8.93
N ARG A 285 23.65 13.32 -8.11
CA ARG A 285 23.73 12.63 -6.81
C ARG A 285 22.97 11.28 -6.78
N SER A 286 21.99 11.07 -7.66
CA SER A 286 21.17 9.84 -7.71
C SER A 286 21.64 8.76 -8.71
N PHE A 287 22.72 8.99 -9.47
CA PHE A 287 23.44 7.92 -10.15
C PHE A 287 24.65 7.55 -9.30
N GLY A 288 24.74 6.28 -8.88
CA GLY A 288 25.89 5.77 -8.15
C GLY A 288 27.19 5.89 -8.98
N ARG A 289 28.34 5.83 -8.29
CA ARG A 289 29.67 5.89 -8.92
C ARG A 289 29.92 4.68 -9.83
N GLY A 290 29.51 4.79 -11.10
CA GLY A 290 29.90 3.86 -12.16
C GLY A 290 28.79 3.55 -13.17
N LEU A 291 28.78 4.25 -14.31
CA LEU A 291 28.27 3.75 -15.60
C LEU A 291 28.73 4.64 -16.77
N SER A 292 28.81 4.05 -17.96
CA SER A 292 29.53 4.59 -19.13
C SER A 292 28.98 5.91 -19.71
N PHE A 293 29.89 6.74 -20.22
CA PHE A 293 29.64 7.96 -21.01
C PHE A 293 28.69 7.74 -22.21
N ALA A 294 28.58 6.52 -22.75
CA ALA A 294 27.78 6.21 -23.92
C ALA A 294 26.28 6.62 -23.83
N LYS A 295 25.71 6.69 -22.61
CA LYS A 295 24.29 7.03 -22.42
C LYS A 295 23.95 8.52 -22.59
N LEU A 296 24.93 9.43 -22.67
CA LEU A 296 24.65 10.87 -22.69
C LEU A 296 23.83 11.31 -23.92
N GLY A 297 24.03 10.66 -25.08
CA GLY A 297 23.29 10.93 -26.32
C GLY A 297 21.84 10.40 -26.33
N GLU A 298 21.48 9.47 -25.44
CA GLU A 298 20.16 8.82 -25.46
C GLU A 298 19.05 9.62 -24.77
N VAL A 299 19.44 10.50 -23.84
CA VAL A 299 18.53 11.33 -23.05
C VAL A 299 17.93 12.46 -23.90
N SER A 300 18.69 12.97 -24.87
CA SER A 300 18.29 14.07 -25.76
C SER A 300 17.50 13.63 -27.01
N LYS A 301 17.31 12.32 -27.20
CA LYS A 301 16.46 11.78 -28.27
C LYS A 301 14.99 12.20 -28.03
N PRO A 302 14.26 12.74 -29.02
CA PRO A 302 12.84 13.01 -28.87
C PRO A 302 12.08 11.70 -28.72
N ARG A 303 11.15 11.64 -27.76
CA ARG A 303 10.36 10.45 -27.40
C ARG A 303 8.89 10.75 -27.55
N TRP A 304 8.06 9.75 -27.79
CA TRP A 304 6.62 9.96 -27.93
C TRP A 304 5.96 9.92 -26.54
N TRP A 305 5.34 11.03 -26.17
CA TRP A 305 4.60 11.18 -24.93
C TRP A 305 3.10 11.17 -25.18
N ILE A 306 2.34 10.83 -24.14
CA ILE A 306 0.87 10.78 -24.10
C ILE A 306 0.44 11.41 -22.77
N VAL A 307 -0.49 12.36 -22.79
CA VAL A 307 -1.21 12.82 -21.59
C VAL A 307 -2.45 11.93 -21.38
N ARG A 308 -2.63 11.45 -20.15
CA ARG A 308 -3.79 10.68 -19.66
C ARG A 308 -4.40 11.38 -18.45
N GLU A 309 -5.51 10.86 -17.92
CA GLU A 309 -6.28 11.50 -16.86
C GLU A 309 -5.38 11.89 -15.67
N SER A 310 -4.67 10.93 -15.07
CA SER A 310 -3.85 11.17 -13.86
C SER A 310 -2.33 11.03 -14.06
N TYR A 311 -1.82 11.01 -15.30
CA TYR A 311 -0.39 10.83 -15.61
C TYR A 311 -0.01 11.22 -17.04
N MET A 312 1.29 11.37 -17.29
CA MET A 312 1.91 11.33 -18.63
C MET A 312 2.75 10.06 -18.78
N ALA A 313 2.74 9.44 -19.95
CA ALA A 313 3.55 8.25 -20.27
C ALA A 313 4.41 8.48 -21.53
N ALA A 314 5.58 7.82 -21.60
CA ALA A 314 6.52 7.92 -22.70
C ALA A 314 6.88 6.54 -23.30
N VAL A 315 7.06 6.49 -24.62
CA VAL A 315 7.59 5.34 -25.39
C VAL A 315 8.72 5.79 -26.34
N ASN A 316 9.54 4.89 -26.87
CA ASN A 316 10.63 5.29 -27.78
C ASN A 316 10.05 5.75 -29.14
N ASP A 317 9.09 5.00 -29.67
CA ASP A 317 8.37 5.31 -30.92
C ASP A 317 6.85 5.06 -30.76
N PRO A 318 5.96 5.85 -31.39
CA PRO A 318 4.51 5.60 -31.35
C PRO A 318 4.06 4.24 -31.91
N GLY A 319 4.90 3.46 -32.59
CA GLY A 319 4.65 2.06 -32.92
C GLY A 319 4.79 1.08 -31.75
N GLU A 320 5.32 1.51 -30.61
CA GLU A 320 5.58 0.68 -29.42
C GLU A 320 4.51 0.82 -28.33
N THR A 321 4.32 -0.25 -27.56
CA THR A 321 3.52 -0.26 -26.31
C THR A 321 4.39 -0.39 -25.07
N GLU A 322 5.72 -0.50 -25.22
CA GLU A 322 6.63 -0.65 -24.09
C GLU A 322 7.03 0.73 -23.53
N LEU A 323 6.82 0.89 -22.22
CA LEU A 323 7.00 2.16 -21.52
C LEU A 323 8.47 2.47 -21.28
N PHE A 324 8.91 3.64 -21.73
CA PHE A 324 10.21 4.21 -21.40
C PHE A 324 10.21 4.94 -20.06
N ASP A 325 9.13 5.68 -19.75
CA ASP A 325 8.99 6.41 -18.48
C ASP A 325 7.51 6.79 -18.22
N VAL A 326 7.18 7.10 -16.96
CA VAL A 326 5.84 7.44 -16.47
C VAL A 326 5.93 8.59 -15.46
N PHE A 327 5.18 9.67 -15.65
CA PHE A 327 5.15 10.83 -14.77
C PHE A 327 3.73 10.97 -14.20
N LEU A 328 3.56 10.73 -12.90
CA LEU A 328 2.25 10.81 -12.25
C LEU A 328 1.87 12.28 -12.00
N PHE A 329 0.58 12.57 -12.03
CA PHE A 329 0.03 13.76 -11.40
C PHE A 329 -0.27 13.41 -9.93
N ASP A 330 0.14 14.27 -9.01
CA ASP A 330 -0.06 14.16 -7.56
C ASP A 330 -0.30 15.56 -6.96
N ARG A 331 -0.58 15.65 -5.66
CA ARG A 331 -0.85 16.92 -4.95
C ARG A 331 0.22 18.00 -5.16
N ASP A 332 1.48 17.60 -5.35
CA ASP A 332 2.60 18.52 -5.56
C ASP A 332 2.85 18.81 -7.07
N PHE A 333 1.85 18.53 -7.93
CA PHE A 333 1.96 18.71 -9.37
C PHE A 333 1.92 20.20 -9.78
N ILE A 334 3.04 20.70 -10.31
CA ILE A 334 3.21 22.12 -10.67
C ILE A 334 3.85 22.25 -12.05
N ILE A 335 3.27 23.10 -12.90
CA ILE A 335 3.79 23.42 -14.24
C ILE A 335 4.49 24.78 -14.20
N LYS A 336 5.80 24.79 -14.40
CA LYS A 336 6.65 25.99 -14.35
C LYS A 336 6.94 26.49 -15.78
N ARG A 337 6.19 27.52 -16.19
CA ARG A 337 6.23 28.21 -17.49
C ARG A 337 7.39 29.25 -17.54
N PRO A 338 7.91 29.66 -18.73
CA PRO A 338 9.05 30.60 -18.82
C PRO A 338 8.68 32.06 -18.52
N LYS A 339 9.42 32.73 -17.60
CA LYS A 339 9.18 34.14 -17.20
C LYS A 339 9.08 35.13 -18.38
N ARG A 340 9.91 34.99 -19.43
CA ARG A 340 9.95 35.95 -20.56
C ARG A 340 8.74 35.87 -21.51
N TYR A 341 7.90 34.83 -21.38
CA TYR A 341 6.71 34.65 -22.23
C TYR A 341 5.56 35.58 -21.82
N TYR A 342 5.29 35.67 -20.51
CA TYR A 342 4.18 36.47 -19.97
C TYR A 342 4.31 37.98 -20.20
N ARG A 343 5.55 38.50 -20.22
CA ARG A 343 5.86 39.92 -20.50
C ARG A 343 5.46 40.39 -21.92
N LYS A 344 4.79 39.55 -22.72
CA LYS A 344 4.20 39.87 -24.03
C LYS A 344 2.68 39.67 -24.11
N LEU A 345 2.03 39.10 -23.09
CA LEU A 345 0.63 38.64 -23.17
C LEU A 345 -0.33 39.44 -22.29
N ASP A 346 0.11 39.90 -21.12
CA ASP A 346 -0.67 40.76 -20.25
C ASP A 346 0.27 41.60 -19.37
N PRO A 347 0.45 42.90 -19.66
CA PRO A 347 1.21 43.80 -18.80
C PRO A 347 0.49 44.19 -17.50
N SER A 348 -0.84 44.01 -17.42
CA SER A 348 -1.67 44.58 -16.35
C SER A 348 -1.69 43.76 -15.05
N ARG A 349 -1.23 42.50 -15.10
CA ARG A 349 -1.21 41.56 -13.96
C ARG A 349 0.11 41.54 -13.17
N LEU A 350 0.89 42.62 -13.20
CA LEU A 350 2.11 42.78 -12.41
C LEU A 350 1.96 43.94 -11.43
N TRP A 351 1.34 43.65 -10.29
CA TRP A 351 1.43 44.46 -9.07
C TRP A 351 1.71 43.53 -7.89
N ASP A 352 2.71 43.95 -7.12
CA ASP A 352 3.18 43.42 -5.82
C ASP A 352 3.57 41.94 -5.69
N ASP A 353 4.88 41.71 -5.78
CA ASP A 353 5.65 40.66 -5.09
C ASP A 353 7.09 41.24 -4.99
N GLY A 354 7.53 41.60 -3.78
CA GLY A 354 8.75 42.40 -3.55
C GLY A 354 10.07 41.71 -3.89
N GLU A 355 11.15 42.49 -4.02
CA GLU A 355 12.49 41.97 -4.37
C GLU A 355 13.25 41.36 -3.17
N ASP A 356 13.97 40.26 -3.42
CA ASP A 356 14.95 39.70 -2.47
C ASP A 356 16.12 40.70 -2.26
N MET A 357 16.34 41.13 -1.00
CA MET A 357 17.56 41.85 -0.58
C MET A 357 18.42 40.97 0.35
N PRO A 358 19.76 41.09 0.31
CA PRO A 358 20.68 40.19 1.02
C PRO A 358 20.83 40.50 2.52
N GLU A 359 21.39 39.53 3.25
CA GLU A 359 21.54 39.50 4.72
C GLU A 359 22.58 40.50 5.27
N THR A 360 22.22 41.24 6.34
CA THR A 360 23.19 41.78 7.32
C THR A 360 22.59 41.89 8.74
N GLU A 361 23.23 41.20 9.68
CA GLU A 361 23.37 41.38 11.14
C GLU A 361 22.34 42.18 12.01
N SER A 362 21.75 41.44 12.96
CA SER A 362 21.45 41.77 14.37
C SER A 362 20.91 43.16 14.82
N LEU A 363 19.77 43.14 15.55
CA LEU A 363 19.73 43.53 16.99
C LEU A 363 18.41 43.09 17.67
N GLN A 364 18.20 43.47 18.93
CA GLN A 364 17.24 42.86 19.88
C GLN A 364 15.86 43.56 19.95
N GLY A 365 14.81 42.78 20.24
CA GLY A 365 13.84 43.17 21.28
C GLY A 365 12.33 43.18 20.97
N ARG A 366 11.58 42.62 21.94
CA ARG A 366 10.15 42.84 22.29
C ARG A 366 9.01 42.25 21.42
N GLU A 367 8.30 41.34 22.10
CA GLU A 367 6.83 41.30 22.32
C GLU A 367 5.88 41.16 21.13
N ALA A 368 5.03 40.13 21.21
CA ALA A 368 3.99 39.83 20.22
C ALA A 368 2.60 40.18 20.75
N THR A 369 1.73 40.68 19.87
CA THR A 369 0.28 40.72 20.04
C THR A 369 -0.42 40.09 18.84
N THR A 370 -1.63 39.56 19.08
CA THR A 370 -2.33 38.64 18.16
C THR A 370 -3.23 39.36 17.16
N HIS A 371 -3.28 38.90 15.90
CA HIS A 371 -4.52 38.84 15.11
C HIS A 371 -4.40 37.87 13.92
N SER A 372 -5.53 37.30 13.48
CA SER A 372 -5.63 36.32 12.38
C SER A 372 -6.52 36.84 11.24
N PRO A 373 -6.13 36.67 9.95
CA PRO A 373 -7.00 36.96 8.82
C PRO A 373 -7.68 35.71 8.23
N ASN A 374 -9.00 35.77 8.02
CA ASN A 374 -9.75 34.79 7.23
C ASN A 374 -9.55 35.01 5.72
N SER A 375 -9.59 33.94 4.91
CA SER A 375 -9.40 34.01 3.45
C SER A 375 -10.54 33.34 2.65
N HIS A 376 -11.68 34.04 2.52
CA HIS A 376 -12.84 33.59 1.73
C HIS A 376 -13.36 34.71 0.79
N THR A 377 -12.73 34.91 -0.36
CA THR A 377 -13.20 35.91 -1.38
C THR A 377 -13.06 35.49 -2.85
N LEU A 378 -12.16 34.57 -3.22
CA LEU A 378 -11.89 34.25 -4.63
C LEU A 378 -12.76 33.12 -5.24
N LEU A 379 -13.37 32.27 -4.41
CA LEU A 379 -14.13 31.11 -4.89
C LEU A 379 -15.60 31.42 -5.25
N SER A 380 -16.23 32.40 -4.59
CA SER A 380 -17.62 32.80 -4.84
C SER A 380 -17.82 33.36 -6.25
N SER A 381 -16.99 34.31 -6.66
CA SER A 381 -17.10 34.99 -7.97
C SER A 381 -16.84 34.05 -9.17
N LEU A 382 -16.23 32.88 -8.94
CA LEU A 382 -16.08 31.84 -9.96
C LEU A 382 -17.29 30.89 -10.02
N MET A 383 -17.91 30.59 -8.87
CA MET A 383 -19.10 29.73 -8.77
C MET A 383 -20.33 30.34 -9.45
N GLU A 384 -20.60 31.63 -9.24
CA GLU A 384 -21.74 32.34 -9.86
C GLU A 384 -21.72 32.25 -11.39
N ARG A 385 -20.53 32.35 -12.00
CA ARG A 385 -20.35 32.33 -13.46
C ARG A 385 -20.49 30.94 -14.08
N LEU A 386 -20.43 29.87 -13.28
CA LEU A 386 -20.64 28.50 -13.74
C LEU A 386 -22.11 28.06 -13.64
N HIS A 387 -22.88 28.60 -12.68
CA HIS A 387 -24.30 28.28 -12.55
C HIS A 387 -25.17 28.85 -13.68
N PHE A 388 -24.82 30.01 -14.25
CA PHE A 388 -25.58 30.64 -15.34
C PHE A 388 -25.57 29.85 -16.68
N ALA A 389 -24.68 28.87 -16.84
CA ALA A 389 -24.50 28.15 -18.11
C ALA A 389 -25.48 26.97 -18.34
N LYS A 390 -26.47 26.74 -17.45
CA LYS A 390 -27.35 25.55 -17.51
C LYS A 390 -28.82 25.78 -17.89
N ASN A 391 -29.35 27.01 -17.83
CA ASN A 391 -30.75 27.30 -18.14
C ASN A 391 -30.89 28.47 -19.13
N SER A 392 -31.27 28.20 -20.38
CA SER A 392 -31.92 29.17 -21.29
C SER A 392 -32.38 28.54 -22.62
N HIS A 393 -33.60 27.99 -22.61
CA HIS A 393 -34.33 27.63 -23.83
C HIS A 393 -35.81 28.04 -23.68
N GLN A 394 -36.12 29.29 -24.04
CA GLN A 394 -37.47 29.76 -24.41
C GLN A 394 -37.41 31.15 -25.09
N GLN A 395 -38.54 31.66 -25.58
CA GLN A 395 -38.63 32.64 -26.67
C GLN A 395 -39.01 34.08 -26.22
N SER A 396 -38.90 35.03 -27.18
CA SER A 396 -39.62 36.33 -27.27
C SER A 396 -39.29 37.42 -26.23
N THR A 397 -39.44 38.74 -26.46
CA THR A 397 -39.84 39.59 -27.62
C THR A 397 -39.45 41.06 -27.32
N LEU A 398 -39.11 41.87 -28.36
CA LEU A 398 -39.31 43.36 -28.44
C LEU A 398 -38.62 44.24 -27.34
N ASP A 399 -38.36 45.54 -27.46
CA ASP A 399 -38.24 46.51 -28.58
C ASP A 399 -37.16 47.58 -28.19
N PRO A 400 -36.64 48.47 -29.08
CA PRO A 400 -35.48 49.32 -28.77
C PRO A 400 -35.80 50.80 -28.47
N SER A 401 -34.97 51.45 -27.65
CA SER A 401 -34.94 52.92 -27.53
C SER A 401 -33.53 53.52 -27.35
N ARG A 402 -33.14 54.39 -28.30
CA ARG A 402 -32.08 55.42 -28.17
C ARG A 402 -32.48 56.45 -27.05
N ASN A 403 -31.69 57.43 -26.58
CA ASN A 403 -30.77 58.36 -27.28
C ASN A 403 -30.07 59.36 -26.31
N LEU A 404 -29.07 60.12 -26.80
CA LEU A 404 -28.58 61.47 -26.36
C LEU A 404 -27.94 61.66 -24.94
N VAL A 405 -26.69 62.18 -24.81
CA VAL A 405 -26.21 63.61 -24.69
C VAL A 405 -26.19 64.13 -23.23
N SER A 406 -25.24 64.92 -22.69
CA SER A 406 -24.23 65.89 -23.21
C SER A 406 -22.84 65.73 -22.51
N SER A 407 -21.66 66.14 -23.04
CA SER A 407 -21.05 67.51 -23.12
C SER A 407 -20.80 68.17 -21.74
N ILE A 408 -19.68 68.84 -21.37
CA ILE A 408 -18.70 69.68 -22.12
C ILE A 408 -17.42 69.88 -21.24
N ASN A 409 -16.20 70.05 -21.82
CA ASN A 409 -15.37 71.31 -21.81
C ASN A 409 -13.90 71.12 -22.29
N ASN A 410 -13.22 72.24 -22.64
CA ASN A 410 -11.87 72.31 -23.25
C ASN A 410 -10.80 73.00 -22.35
N GLY A 411 -9.51 72.84 -22.68
CA GLY A 411 -8.47 73.85 -22.40
C GLY A 411 -7.01 73.35 -22.33
N GLY A 412 -6.09 73.98 -23.08
CA GLY A 412 -4.62 73.92 -22.86
C GLY A 412 -3.73 73.52 -24.06
N ASP A 413 -2.80 74.41 -24.47
CA ASP A 413 -1.78 74.30 -25.55
C ASP A 413 -0.81 75.51 -25.40
N PRO A 414 0.38 75.66 -26.05
CA PRO A 414 1.39 74.73 -26.63
C PRO A 414 2.81 74.90 -26.00
N SER A 415 3.85 74.40 -26.72
CA SER A 415 5.32 74.68 -26.67
C SER A 415 6.21 73.57 -26.05
N ASN A 416 7.47 73.33 -26.48
CA ASN A 416 8.34 74.04 -27.45
C ASN A 416 9.34 73.08 -28.17
N LEU A 417 9.98 73.51 -29.28
CA LEU A 417 11.04 72.80 -30.04
C LEU A 417 12.41 73.53 -29.93
N PRO A 418 13.59 72.87 -30.07
CA PRO A 418 14.35 73.00 -31.35
C PRO A 418 15.40 71.89 -31.75
N LEU A 419 15.44 71.57 -33.07
CA LEU A 419 16.60 71.50 -34.01
C LEU A 419 18.02 70.92 -33.67
N HIS A 420 18.41 69.84 -34.38
CA HIS A 420 19.63 69.60 -35.25
C HIS A 420 21.10 69.94 -34.79
N PRO A 421 22.21 69.62 -35.54
CA PRO A 421 22.50 68.62 -36.62
C PRO A 421 23.89 67.87 -36.56
N GLN A 422 24.12 66.87 -37.45
CA GLN A 422 25.42 66.48 -38.10
C GLN A 422 26.59 65.89 -37.23
N MET A 423 27.71 65.29 -37.71
CA MET A 423 28.30 65.02 -39.06
C MET A 423 29.15 63.70 -39.13
N ILE A 424 29.33 63.22 -40.37
CA ILE A 424 30.35 62.35 -41.05
C ILE A 424 31.59 61.79 -40.29
N GLY A 425 31.98 60.54 -40.60
CA GLY A 425 33.34 59.97 -40.41
C GLY A 425 33.61 58.76 -41.33
N ASN A 426 34.85 58.56 -41.83
CA ASN A 426 35.16 57.68 -42.99
C ASN A 426 36.05 56.44 -42.69
N THR A 427 36.15 55.55 -43.67
CA THR A 427 36.83 54.23 -43.67
C THR A 427 38.36 54.23 -43.59
N THR A 428 38.95 53.21 -42.94
CA THR A 428 40.17 52.50 -43.40
C THR A 428 40.27 51.07 -42.82
N SER A 429 41.32 50.32 -43.16
CA SER A 429 41.39 48.84 -43.10
C SER A 429 42.59 48.26 -42.33
N LEU A 430 42.55 46.92 -42.06
CA LEU A 430 43.60 46.07 -41.46
C LEU A 430 43.74 46.23 -39.92
N SER A 431 44.14 45.24 -39.11
CA SER A 431 44.68 43.89 -39.38
C SER A 431 44.16 42.84 -38.36
N MET A 432 44.66 41.59 -38.39
CA MET A 432 44.24 40.48 -37.51
C MET A 432 44.92 40.47 -36.13
N GLN A 433 44.20 40.05 -35.08
CA GLN A 433 44.73 39.15 -34.04
C GLN A 433 43.61 38.51 -33.19
N ASP A 434 43.93 37.41 -32.50
CA ASP A 434 42.97 36.51 -31.85
C ASP A 434 42.30 37.06 -30.58
N GLY A 435 40.97 36.97 -30.53
CA GLY A 435 40.15 37.22 -29.34
C GLY A 435 39.15 36.09 -29.10
N LYS A 436 39.36 35.27 -28.06
CA LYS A 436 38.44 34.18 -27.70
C LYS A 436 37.07 34.76 -27.28
N PRO A 437 35.93 34.30 -27.85
CA PRO A 437 34.63 34.82 -27.48
C PRO A 437 34.29 34.48 -26.03
N THR A 438 34.06 35.51 -25.22
CA THR A 438 33.57 35.37 -23.85
C THR A 438 32.15 34.80 -23.85
N LYS A 439 31.83 33.94 -22.87
CA LYS A 439 30.52 33.28 -22.80
C LYS A 439 29.44 34.27 -22.38
N GLY A 440 28.59 34.67 -23.33
CA GLY A 440 27.34 35.36 -23.03
C GLY A 440 26.40 34.54 -22.13
N PRO A 441 25.39 35.16 -21.52
CA PRO A 441 24.48 34.50 -20.59
C PRO A 441 23.71 33.33 -21.24
N LEU A 442 23.48 32.29 -20.44
CA LEU A 442 22.98 30.97 -20.86
C LEU A 442 21.72 31.03 -21.75
N ASP A 443 21.79 30.42 -22.93
CA ASP A 443 20.66 30.29 -23.86
C ASP A 443 19.47 29.53 -23.23
N VAL A 444 18.30 30.19 -23.21
CA VAL A 444 17.05 29.66 -22.67
C VAL A 444 16.08 29.37 -23.83
N SER A 445 16.27 28.21 -24.45
CA SER A 445 15.45 27.70 -25.57
C SER A 445 13.96 28.03 -25.45
N GLN A 446 13.45 28.75 -26.45
CA GLN A 446 12.14 29.43 -26.48
C GLN A 446 10.91 28.50 -26.38
N HIS A 447 11.08 27.18 -26.49
CA HIS A 447 9.97 26.20 -26.50
C HIS A 447 10.05 25.22 -25.33
N THR A 448 10.70 25.63 -24.25
CA THR A 448 10.88 24.87 -23.01
C THR A 448 9.73 25.09 -22.04
N PHE A 449 9.30 24.03 -21.35
CA PHE A 449 8.55 24.11 -20.09
C PHE A 449 9.14 23.16 -19.05
N ARG A 450 8.71 23.31 -17.79
CA ARG A 450 9.04 22.37 -16.71
C ARG A 450 7.76 21.84 -16.09
N ILE A 451 7.75 20.56 -15.78
CA ILE A 451 6.73 19.94 -14.91
C ILE A 451 7.41 19.40 -13.66
N GLN A 452 6.74 19.52 -12.52
CA GLN A 452 7.15 19.03 -11.22
C GLN A 452 6.00 18.21 -10.64
N ASN A 453 6.34 17.15 -9.91
CA ASN A 453 5.46 16.41 -9.02
C ASN A 453 6.22 16.11 -7.72
N SER A 454 5.60 15.42 -6.76
CA SER A 454 6.23 15.05 -5.50
C SER A 454 7.59 14.35 -5.70
N GLN A 455 7.71 13.46 -6.69
CA GLN A 455 8.92 12.67 -6.91
C GLN A 455 10.05 13.41 -7.65
N ARG A 456 9.74 14.30 -8.61
CA ARG A 456 10.76 14.85 -9.53
C ARG A 456 10.33 16.07 -10.33
N LYS A 457 11.32 16.69 -10.97
CA LYS A 457 11.21 17.83 -11.88
C LYS A 457 11.73 17.42 -13.27
N LEU A 458 10.93 17.56 -14.32
CA LEU A 458 11.34 17.34 -15.71
C LEU A 458 11.38 18.67 -16.48
N LYS A 459 12.43 18.87 -17.30
CA LYS A 459 12.53 19.96 -18.29
C LYS A 459 12.22 19.40 -19.68
N LEU A 460 11.11 19.84 -20.25
CA LEU A 460 10.54 19.35 -21.50
C LEU A 460 10.65 20.43 -22.58
N VAL A 461 10.91 20.03 -23.83
CA VAL A 461 10.95 20.92 -25.00
C VAL A 461 10.03 20.41 -26.09
N ALA A 462 9.14 21.28 -26.54
CA ALA A 462 8.24 21.05 -27.67
C ALA A 462 8.86 21.52 -28.99
N SER A 463 8.37 20.99 -30.12
CA SER A 463 8.92 21.28 -31.46
C SER A 463 8.72 22.72 -31.95
N ASN A 464 7.76 23.45 -31.38
CA ASN A 464 7.46 24.86 -31.65
C ASN A 464 6.51 25.41 -30.56
N GLU A 465 6.42 26.74 -30.49
CA GLU A 465 5.54 27.49 -29.60
C GLU A 465 4.06 27.02 -29.62
N ARG A 466 3.48 26.80 -30.80
CA ARG A 466 2.10 26.29 -30.90
C ARG A 466 1.94 24.90 -30.27
N GLN A 467 2.92 24.00 -30.48
CA GLN A 467 2.91 22.69 -29.82
C GLN A 467 3.12 22.83 -28.31
N LEU A 468 3.98 23.74 -27.83
CA LEU A 468 4.13 24.06 -26.41
C LEU A 468 2.79 24.40 -25.76
N HIS A 469 1.99 25.27 -26.37
CA HIS A 469 0.69 25.67 -25.80
C HIS A 469 -0.33 24.53 -25.82
N GLN A 470 -0.36 23.70 -26.87
CA GLN A 470 -1.20 22.51 -26.88
C GLN A 470 -0.78 21.49 -25.79
N TRP A 471 0.52 21.39 -25.46
CA TRP A 471 0.99 20.56 -24.35
C TRP A 471 0.59 21.15 -22.99
N LEU A 472 0.85 22.43 -22.74
CA LEU A 472 0.47 23.09 -21.48
C LEU A 472 -1.03 22.98 -21.23
N LEU A 473 -1.87 23.39 -22.18
CA LEU A 473 -3.34 23.33 -22.05
C LEU A 473 -3.87 21.89 -21.86
N SER A 474 -3.26 20.89 -22.51
CA SER A 474 -3.70 19.51 -22.34
C SER A 474 -3.27 18.91 -21.00
N VAL A 475 -2.12 19.29 -20.47
CA VAL A 475 -1.64 18.79 -19.17
C VAL A 475 -2.39 19.50 -18.04
N GLU A 476 -2.63 20.81 -18.17
CA GLU A 476 -3.44 21.60 -17.22
C GLU A 476 -4.89 21.10 -17.17
N ARG A 477 -5.52 20.85 -18.32
CA ARG A 477 -6.89 20.30 -18.37
C ARG A 477 -7.00 18.92 -17.70
N MET A 478 -6.00 18.05 -17.87
CA MET A 478 -6.05 16.71 -17.24
C MET A 478 -5.75 16.78 -15.74
N ALA A 479 -4.77 17.57 -15.32
CA ALA A 479 -4.50 17.81 -13.90
C ALA A 479 -5.73 18.38 -13.18
N LEU A 480 -6.35 19.43 -13.71
CA LEU A 480 -7.57 20.05 -13.14
C LEU A 480 -8.80 19.12 -13.13
N ALA A 481 -8.78 18.03 -13.90
CA ALA A 481 -9.85 17.02 -13.95
C ALA A 481 -9.48 15.72 -13.22
N SER A 482 -8.39 15.72 -12.45
CA SER A 482 -7.84 14.54 -11.77
C SER A 482 -7.73 14.79 -10.27
N ASP A 483 -8.67 14.23 -9.49
CA ASP A 483 -8.74 14.35 -8.02
C ASP A 483 -7.38 14.24 -7.33
N TRP A 484 -6.53 13.34 -7.83
CA TRP A 484 -5.13 13.10 -7.44
C TRP A 484 -4.22 14.35 -7.33
N THR A 485 -4.59 15.50 -7.90
CA THR A 485 -3.83 16.76 -7.76
C THR A 485 -4.36 17.69 -6.67
N THR A 486 -5.48 17.35 -6.03
CA THR A 486 -6.09 18.17 -4.98
C THR A 486 -5.59 17.76 -3.58
N PRO A 487 -5.65 18.65 -2.57
CA PRO A 487 -5.46 18.25 -1.19
C PRO A 487 -6.59 17.34 -0.70
N HIS A 488 -6.26 16.34 0.11
CA HIS A 488 -7.22 15.39 0.68
C HIS A 488 -7.17 15.40 2.21
N ARG A 489 -8.21 14.81 2.85
CA ARG A 489 -8.29 14.64 4.30
C ARG A 489 -7.04 13.93 4.85
N PHE A 490 -6.60 14.34 6.04
CA PHE A 490 -5.36 13.89 6.71
C PHE A 490 -4.06 14.16 5.92
N GLU A 491 -4.10 15.00 4.88
CA GLU A 491 -3.01 15.18 3.92
C GLU A 491 -2.60 13.91 3.15
N SER A 492 -3.51 12.94 3.01
CA SER A 492 -3.23 11.72 2.23
C SER A 492 -3.01 12.00 0.73
N PHE A 493 -2.22 11.13 0.09
CA PHE A 493 -2.15 11.03 -1.38
C PHE A 493 -3.44 10.51 -2.03
N ALA A 494 -4.35 9.90 -1.25
CA ALA A 494 -5.57 9.27 -1.73
C ALA A 494 -6.84 10.02 -1.28
N PRO A 495 -7.83 10.20 -2.16
CA PRO A 495 -9.12 10.80 -1.82
C PRO A 495 -9.95 9.86 -0.94
N ILE A 496 -11.05 10.38 -0.42
CA ILE A 496 -12.07 9.57 0.26
C ILE A 496 -12.84 8.77 -0.81
N ARG A 497 -13.01 7.46 -0.61
CA ARG A 497 -13.83 6.59 -1.45
C ARG A 497 -15.11 6.23 -0.69
N LEU A 498 -16.25 6.35 -1.36
CA LEU A 498 -17.58 6.04 -0.82
C LEU A 498 -18.09 4.71 -1.38
N ASN A 499 -19.09 4.15 -0.71
CA ASN A 499 -19.81 2.93 -1.10
C ASN A 499 -18.87 1.72 -1.33
N VAL A 500 -17.86 1.57 -0.49
CA VAL A 500 -16.83 0.53 -0.58
C VAL A 500 -17.30 -0.73 0.14
N ALA A 501 -17.14 -1.89 -0.50
CA ALA A 501 -17.17 -3.17 0.21
C ALA A 501 -15.81 -3.40 0.92
N ALA A 502 -15.86 -3.42 2.26
CA ALA A 502 -14.70 -3.61 3.13
C ALA A 502 -15.01 -4.69 4.17
N GLN A 503 -14.05 -5.60 4.40
CA GLN A 503 -14.17 -6.68 5.37
C GLN A 503 -12.93 -6.69 6.27
N TRP A 504 -13.12 -6.51 7.59
CA TRP A 504 -12.06 -6.76 8.57
C TRP A 504 -11.76 -8.25 8.65
N LEU A 505 -10.51 -8.59 8.97
CA LEU A 505 -9.98 -9.95 9.06
C LEU A 505 -9.11 -10.03 10.31
N VAL A 506 -9.47 -10.90 11.24
CA VAL A 506 -8.72 -11.13 12.49
C VAL A 506 -7.98 -12.47 12.36
N ASP A 507 -6.72 -12.47 12.77
CA ASP A 507 -5.74 -13.55 12.64
C ASP A 507 -5.39 -13.99 11.21
N GLY A 508 -4.28 -14.72 11.12
CA GLY A 508 -3.81 -15.29 9.86
C GLY A 508 -4.78 -16.29 9.23
N ARG A 509 -5.58 -17.05 10.00
CA ARG A 509 -6.56 -18.01 9.46
C ARG A 509 -7.51 -17.34 8.46
N ASP A 510 -8.21 -16.30 8.89
CA ASP A 510 -9.26 -15.66 8.10
C ASP A 510 -8.65 -14.80 6.99
N TYR A 511 -7.49 -14.17 7.26
CA TYR A 511 -6.73 -13.41 6.27
C TYR A 511 -6.20 -14.27 5.13
N PHE A 512 -5.41 -15.31 5.42
CA PHE A 512 -4.76 -16.13 4.39
C PHE A 512 -5.77 -16.99 3.60
N TRP A 513 -6.90 -17.38 4.21
CA TRP A 513 -8.00 -18.02 3.49
C TRP A 513 -8.59 -17.12 2.39
N ASN A 514 -8.84 -15.83 2.71
CA ASN A 514 -9.35 -14.85 1.77
C ASN A 514 -8.32 -14.42 0.73
N LEU A 515 -7.07 -14.20 1.14
CA LEU A 515 -5.95 -13.89 0.25
C LEU A 515 -5.74 -15.01 -0.79
N SER A 516 -5.76 -16.28 -0.37
CA SER A 516 -5.63 -17.42 -1.28
C SER A 516 -6.83 -17.60 -2.22
N ARG A 517 -8.04 -17.20 -1.80
CA ARG A 517 -9.23 -17.12 -2.68
C ARG A 517 -9.00 -16.08 -3.77
N ALA A 518 -8.67 -14.84 -3.40
CA ALA A 518 -8.44 -13.75 -4.34
C ALA A 518 -7.29 -14.05 -5.33
N ILE A 519 -6.13 -14.51 -4.85
CA ILE A 519 -5.00 -14.88 -5.72
C ILE A 519 -5.40 -16.02 -6.67
N SER A 520 -6.18 -17.01 -6.23
CA SER A 520 -6.68 -18.08 -7.10
C SER A 520 -7.60 -17.57 -8.22
N MET A 521 -8.36 -16.49 -7.98
CA MET A 521 -9.28 -15.88 -8.94
C MET A 521 -8.60 -14.92 -9.94
N ALA A 522 -7.35 -14.50 -9.70
CA ALA A 522 -6.65 -13.50 -10.51
C ALA A 522 -6.58 -13.84 -12.01
N LYS A 523 -6.73 -12.84 -12.89
CA LYS A 523 -6.77 -12.98 -14.36
C LYS A 523 -5.70 -12.18 -15.09
N HIS A 524 -5.13 -11.12 -14.52
CA HIS A 524 -4.29 -10.15 -15.25
C HIS A 524 -3.03 -9.69 -14.49
N THR A 525 -3.18 -9.29 -13.23
CA THR A 525 -2.09 -8.70 -12.43
C THR A 525 -2.22 -9.07 -10.96
N ILE A 526 -1.09 -9.42 -10.33
CA ILE A 526 -0.96 -9.47 -8.87
C ILE A 526 0.19 -8.53 -8.47
N TYR A 527 -0.05 -7.65 -7.51
CA TYR A 527 0.98 -6.86 -6.84
C TYR A 527 1.14 -7.37 -5.40
N ILE A 528 2.37 -7.55 -4.94
CA ILE A 528 2.70 -7.94 -3.56
C ILE A 528 3.79 -7.00 -3.04
N HIS A 529 3.58 -6.41 -1.86
CA HIS A 529 4.61 -5.74 -1.09
C HIS A 529 4.61 -6.31 0.33
N ASP A 530 5.74 -6.82 0.80
CA ASP A 530 5.94 -7.34 2.16
C ASP A 530 7.23 -6.79 2.77
N TRP A 531 7.28 -6.78 4.10
CA TRP A 531 8.53 -6.68 4.86
C TRP A 531 9.26 -8.03 4.85
N TRP A 532 8.52 -9.14 4.96
CA TRP A 532 9.06 -10.49 4.80
C TRP A 532 8.08 -11.41 4.06
N LEU A 533 8.59 -12.24 3.15
CA LEU A 533 7.81 -13.17 2.35
C LEU A 533 8.49 -14.55 2.36
N SER A 534 7.79 -15.58 2.85
CA SER A 534 8.25 -16.98 2.86
C SER A 534 7.56 -17.77 1.74
N PRO A 535 8.22 -18.10 0.61
CA PRO A 535 7.56 -18.68 -0.56
C PRO A 535 6.90 -20.05 -0.29
N GLU A 536 7.33 -20.76 0.76
CA GLU A 536 6.82 -22.07 1.16
C GLU A 536 5.69 -22.01 2.21
N LEU A 537 5.23 -20.83 2.65
CA LEU A 537 4.08 -20.70 3.54
C LEU A 537 2.80 -21.29 2.91
N HIS A 538 2.00 -22.00 3.71
CA HIS A 538 0.68 -22.51 3.33
C HIS A 538 -0.42 -21.54 3.75
N LEU A 539 -1.13 -20.97 2.77
CA LEU A 539 -2.20 -20.00 3.02
C LEU A 539 -3.52 -20.62 3.54
N ARG A 540 -3.60 -21.95 3.59
CA ARG A 540 -4.74 -22.72 4.12
C ARG A 540 -4.22 -23.96 4.83
N ARG A 541 -4.90 -24.34 5.91
CA ARG A 541 -4.57 -25.51 6.74
C ARG A 541 -5.81 -26.41 6.92
N PRO A 542 -5.67 -27.74 7.12
CA PRO A 542 -4.42 -28.51 7.08
C PRO A 542 -3.71 -28.42 5.71
N GLY A 543 -2.37 -28.49 5.73
CA GLY A 543 -1.50 -27.93 4.69
C GLY A 543 -1.59 -28.62 3.32
N LYS A 544 -2.37 -28.06 2.39
CA LYS A 544 -2.47 -28.57 1.00
C LYS A 544 -1.56 -27.77 0.06
N ASN A 545 -0.60 -28.44 -0.58
CA ASN A 545 0.42 -27.86 -1.49
C ASN A 545 -0.14 -26.87 -2.55
N GLN A 546 -1.38 -27.03 -2.99
CA GLN A 546 -2.02 -26.13 -3.99
C GLN A 546 -2.32 -24.71 -3.47
N TYR A 547 -2.26 -24.49 -2.15
CA TYR A 547 -2.43 -23.20 -1.48
C TYR A 547 -1.12 -22.66 -0.89
N ARG A 548 0.01 -23.29 -1.23
CA ARG A 548 1.35 -22.81 -0.88
C ARG A 548 1.76 -21.67 -1.82
N ILE A 549 2.38 -20.61 -1.30
CA ILE A 549 2.61 -19.37 -2.08
C ILE A 549 3.35 -19.65 -3.40
N ASP A 550 4.48 -20.36 -3.39
CA ASP A 550 5.27 -20.64 -4.59
C ASP A 550 4.48 -21.43 -5.64
N LYS A 551 3.68 -22.42 -5.23
CA LYS A 551 2.83 -23.22 -6.13
C LYS A 551 1.69 -22.40 -6.70
N LEU A 552 1.02 -21.62 -5.86
CA LEU A 552 -0.12 -20.78 -6.23
C LEU A 552 0.31 -19.68 -7.21
N LEU A 553 1.35 -18.91 -6.87
CA LEU A 553 1.88 -17.86 -7.75
C LEU A 553 2.45 -18.44 -9.05
N LYS A 554 3.12 -19.61 -9.02
CA LYS A 554 3.57 -20.29 -10.25
C LYS A 554 2.38 -20.63 -11.16
N ARG A 555 1.33 -21.27 -10.62
CA ARG A 555 0.13 -21.65 -11.38
C ARG A 555 -0.52 -20.43 -12.05
N LYS A 556 -0.76 -19.35 -11.30
CA LYS A 556 -1.32 -18.11 -11.85
C LYS A 556 -0.39 -17.45 -12.87
N ALA A 557 0.93 -17.53 -12.68
CA ALA A 557 1.89 -17.01 -13.63
C ALA A 557 1.90 -17.79 -14.96
N GLU A 558 1.69 -19.11 -14.92
CA GLU A 558 1.52 -19.99 -16.08
C GLU A 558 0.18 -19.75 -16.80
N GLU A 559 -0.89 -19.45 -16.06
CA GLU A 559 -2.18 -18.96 -16.60
C GLU A 559 -2.07 -17.56 -17.26
N GLY A 560 -0.91 -16.91 -17.20
CA GLY A 560 -0.63 -15.61 -17.85
C GLY A 560 -0.74 -14.39 -16.94
N VAL A 561 -1.09 -14.55 -15.66
CA VAL A 561 -1.13 -13.46 -14.68
C VAL A 561 0.28 -12.90 -14.46
N ARG A 562 0.44 -11.57 -14.47
CA ARG A 562 1.74 -10.92 -14.25
C ARG A 562 1.89 -10.51 -12.79
N ILE A 563 2.93 -10.99 -12.14
CA ILE A 563 3.11 -10.93 -10.69
C ILE A 563 4.32 -10.05 -10.37
N PHE A 564 4.09 -8.94 -9.69
CA PHE A 564 5.12 -7.96 -9.36
C PHE A 564 5.26 -7.89 -7.84
N VAL A 565 6.47 -8.15 -7.34
CA VAL A 565 6.76 -8.24 -5.91
C VAL A 565 7.81 -7.20 -5.52
N ILE A 566 7.58 -6.47 -4.44
CA ILE A 566 8.58 -5.67 -3.75
C ILE A 566 8.75 -6.27 -2.36
N ILE A 567 9.97 -6.64 -1.99
CA ILE A 567 10.30 -7.14 -0.65
C ILE A 567 11.26 -6.13 -0.02
N TYR A 568 11.16 -5.91 1.29
CA TYR A 568 12.24 -5.24 2.03
C TYR A 568 13.57 -5.99 1.81
N ARG A 569 14.68 -5.24 1.81
CA ARG A 569 16.04 -5.76 1.82
C ARG A 569 16.63 -5.54 3.20
N GLU A 570 16.89 -6.63 3.90
CA GLU A 570 17.69 -6.66 5.12
C GLU A 570 19.11 -6.10 4.90
N VAL A 571 19.63 -5.35 5.89
CA VAL A 571 21.05 -4.95 5.93
C VAL A 571 21.95 -6.17 6.11
N SER A 572 21.52 -7.10 6.97
CA SER A 572 22.22 -8.34 7.29
C SER A 572 21.22 -9.38 7.78
N SER A 573 21.27 -10.59 7.21
CA SER A 573 20.46 -11.73 7.64
C SER A 573 20.78 -12.20 9.07
N ARG A 574 21.87 -11.70 9.69
CA ARG A 574 22.21 -11.94 11.10
C ARG A 574 21.49 -11.02 12.09
N THR A 575 20.98 -9.88 11.63
CA THR A 575 20.28 -8.88 12.47
C THR A 575 18.81 -8.74 12.10
N THR A 576 18.40 -9.34 10.98
CA THR A 576 17.03 -9.34 10.48
C THR A 576 16.88 -10.61 9.63
N PRO A 577 16.49 -11.74 10.24
CA PRO A 577 16.59 -13.08 9.62
C PRO A 577 15.43 -13.38 8.66
N THR A 578 15.27 -12.55 7.62
CA THR A 578 14.18 -12.65 6.63
C THR A 578 14.60 -13.30 5.31
N ASP A 579 15.92 -13.36 5.04
CA ASP A 579 16.54 -13.75 3.76
C ASP A 579 15.68 -13.43 2.51
N SER A 580 15.42 -12.13 2.29
CA SER A 580 14.70 -11.71 1.09
C SER A 580 15.45 -12.06 -0.19
N ASN A 581 16.75 -12.40 -0.11
CA ASN A 581 17.52 -12.90 -1.25
C ASN A 581 17.09 -14.30 -1.67
N TYR A 582 16.95 -15.25 -0.73
CA TYR A 582 16.36 -16.56 -0.98
C TYR A 582 14.95 -16.41 -1.55
N ALA A 583 14.08 -15.61 -0.91
CA ALA A 583 12.72 -15.38 -1.37
C ALA A 583 12.68 -14.87 -2.83
N LYS A 584 13.55 -13.90 -3.18
CA LYS A 584 13.71 -13.43 -4.56
C LYS A 584 14.20 -14.52 -5.52
N GLN A 585 15.26 -15.24 -5.16
CA GLN A 585 15.82 -16.30 -6.03
C GLN A 585 14.76 -17.37 -6.30
N ARG A 586 14.05 -17.79 -5.26
CA ARG A 586 13.00 -18.80 -5.29
C ARG A 586 11.84 -18.37 -6.20
N LEU A 587 11.28 -17.17 -5.97
CA LEU A 587 10.13 -16.66 -6.74
C LEU A 587 10.46 -16.38 -8.22
N VAL A 588 11.64 -15.80 -8.51
CA VAL A 588 12.05 -15.50 -9.90
C VAL A 588 12.32 -16.77 -10.72
N ALA A 589 12.70 -17.88 -10.07
CA ALA A 589 12.91 -19.16 -10.73
C ALA A 589 11.61 -19.90 -11.12
N LEU A 590 10.44 -19.49 -10.61
CA LEU A 590 9.17 -20.19 -10.86
C LEU A 590 8.64 -20.00 -12.29
N HIS A 591 8.58 -18.75 -12.76
CA HIS A 591 8.03 -18.39 -14.08
C HIS A 591 8.42 -16.95 -14.49
N PRO A 592 8.71 -16.66 -15.77
CA PRO A 592 9.02 -15.29 -16.23
C PRO A 592 7.94 -14.25 -15.95
N ASN A 593 6.66 -14.60 -15.77
CA ASN A 593 5.65 -13.60 -15.40
C ASN A 593 5.78 -13.09 -13.95
N ILE A 594 6.66 -13.69 -13.14
CA ILE A 594 6.99 -13.20 -11.79
C ILE A 594 8.23 -12.29 -11.84
N MET A 595 8.15 -11.12 -11.22
CA MET A 595 9.20 -10.09 -11.20
C MET A 595 9.38 -9.52 -9.79
N VAL A 596 10.58 -9.65 -9.22
CA VAL A 596 10.84 -9.33 -7.80
C VAL A 596 11.92 -8.26 -7.66
N GLN A 597 11.58 -7.16 -6.98
CA GLN A 597 12.51 -6.14 -6.51
C GLN A 597 12.76 -6.31 -5.00
N ARG A 598 14.00 -6.02 -4.56
CA ARG A 598 14.34 -5.86 -3.13
C ARG A 598 14.73 -4.42 -2.90
N SER A 599 14.30 -3.80 -1.80
CA SER A 599 14.51 -2.37 -1.53
C SER A 599 14.64 -2.09 -0.02
N PRO A 600 15.49 -1.16 0.46
CA PRO A 600 16.31 -0.20 -0.28
C PRO A 600 17.56 -0.83 -0.96
N ASP A 601 18.52 0.01 -1.32
CA ASP A 601 19.90 -0.40 -1.50
C ASP A 601 20.77 0.52 -0.63
N HIS A 602 21.13 0.02 0.56
CA HIS A 602 21.67 0.80 1.67
C HIS A 602 22.88 1.66 1.29
N ILE A 603 23.74 1.15 0.38
CA ILE A 603 24.95 1.86 -0.07
C ILE A 603 24.56 3.05 -0.98
N THR A 604 23.54 2.90 -1.83
CA THR A 604 23.11 3.96 -2.75
C THR A 604 22.13 4.95 -2.14
N THR A 605 21.31 4.54 -1.16
CA THR A 605 20.33 5.42 -0.49
C THR A 605 20.82 6.01 0.83
N GLY A 606 21.85 5.43 1.45
CA GLY A 606 22.25 5.75 2.83
C GLY A 606 21.31 5.20 3.91
N THR A 607 20.32 4.38 3.53
CA THR A 607 19.28 3.88 4.45
C THR A 607 19.73 2.59 5.14
N PHE A 608 20.21 2.69 6.37
CA PHE A 608 20.64 1.53 7.17
C PHE A 608 19.67 1.15 8.29
N PHE A 609 18.85 2.08 8.81
CA PHE A 609 17.97 1.82 9.95
C PHE A 609 16.49 1.66 9.59
N TRP A 610 16.09 2.12 8.40
CA TRP A 610 14.69 2.14 7.98
C TRP A 610 14.33 1.00 7.02
N ALA A 611 13.09 0.53 7.15
CA ALA A 611 12.53 -0.56 6.38
C ALA A 611 11.33 -0.12 5.53
N HIS A 612 10.98 -0.94 4.54
CA HIS A 612 9.65 -0.90 3.95
C HIS A 612 8.81 -1.89 4.75
N HIS A 613 7.92 -1.38 5.59
CA HIS A 613 7.25 -2.19 6.61
C HIS A 613 5.78 -2.50 6.26
N GLU A 614 5.20 -1.82 5.28
CA GLU A 614 3.88 -2.17 4.75
C GLU A 614 3.73 -3.62 4.26
N LYS A 615 2.53 -4.16 4.48
CA LYS A 615 2.07 -5.45 3.95
C LYS A 615 0.88 -5.18 3.05
N LEU A 616 0.97 -5.56 1.79
CA LEU A 616 0.02 -5.21 0.73
C LEU A 616 -0.05 -6.29 -0.34
N CYS A 617 -1.23 -6.85 -0.59
CA CYS A 617 -1.51 -7.58 -1.83
C CYS A 617 -2.63 -6.88 -2.62
N VAL A 618 -2.49 -6.77 -3.94
CA VAL A 618 -3.57 -6.30 -4.84
C VAL A 618 -3.75 -7.27 -6.00
N VAL A 619 -4.98 -7.75 -6.18
CA VAL A 619 -5.39 -8.64 -7.26
C VAL A 619 -6.23 -7.87 -8.27
N ASP A 620 -5.80 -7.92 -9.54
CA ASP A 620 -6.44 -7.29 -10.71
C ASP A 620 -6.85 -5.82 -10.51
N HIS A 621 -6.16 -5.12 -9.61
CA HIS A 621 -6.43 -3.73 -9.22
C HIS A 621 -7.83 -3.48 -8.66
N SER A 622 -8.53 -4.54 -8.22
CA SER A 622 -9.97 -4.52 -7.91
C SER A 622 -10.29 -5.14 -6.54
N ILE A 623 -9.42 -6.02 -6.04
CA ILE A 623 -9.40 -6.49 -4.64
C ILE A 623 -8.02 -6.17 -4.06
N ALA A 624 -7.97 -5.64 -2.84
CA ALA A 624 -6.73 -5.37 -2.12
C ALA A 624 -6.79 -5.82 -0.66
N PHE A 625 -5.62 -6.09 -0.08
CA PHE A 625 -5.40 -6.56 1.28
C PHE A 625 -4.31 -5.71 1.93
N ILE A 626 -4.56 -5.17 3.13
CA ILE A 626 -3.55 -4.51 3.99
C ILE A 626 -3.78 -4.84 5.46
N GLY A 627 -2.75 -4.71 6.31
CA GLY A 627 -2.83 -5.00 7.75
C GLY A 627 -1.44 -5.15 8.36
N GLY A 628 -1.35 -5.85 9.49
CA GLY A 628 -0.08 -6.28 10.08
C GLY A 628 0.48 -7.59 9.50
N LEU A 629 -0.32 -8.38 8.77
CA LEU A 629 0.04 -9.73 8.31
C LEU A 629 0.91 -9.74 7.03
N ASP A 630 2.20 -9.98 7.21
CA ASP A 630 3.17 -10.34 6.14
C ASP A 630 2.89 -11.74 5.58
N MET A 631 3.26 -12.00 4.32
CA MET A 631 3.17 -13.33 3.70
C MET A 631 4.33 -14.28 4.13
N CYS A 632 4.56 -14.44 5.43
CA CYS A 632 5.70 -15.21 6.01
C CYS A 632 5.36 -16.12 7.20
N PHE A 633 6.36 -16.85 7.71
CA PHE A 633 6.21 -17.86 8.76
C PHE A 633 5.80 -17.30 10.13
N GLY A 634 5.06 -18.11 10.89
CA GLY A 634 4.56 -17.79 12.23
C GLY A 634 3.33 -16.87 12.27
N ARG A 635 3.01 -16.19 11.15
CA ARG A 635 1.89 -15.23 11.03
C ARG A 635 0.53 -15.92 10.87
N TRP A 636 0.48 -17.21 10.54
CA TRP A 636 -0.77 -17.97 10.53
C TRP A 636 -1.08 -18.43 11.96
N ASP A 637 -2.25 -18.02 12.46
CA ASP A 637 -2.82 -18.47 13.72
C ASP A 637 -4.34 -18.52 13.66
N THR A 638 -4.94 -19.10 14.70
CA THR A 638 -6.38 -19.18 14.94
C THR A 638 -6.77 -18.43 16.22
N PRO A 639 -8.04 -18.02 16.38
CA PRO A 639 -8.55 -17.35 17.59
C PRO A 639 -8.35 -18.12 18.91
N GLN A 640 -8.16 -19.44 18.82
CA GLN A 640 -7.87 -20.32 19.97
C GLN A 640 -6.39 -20.27 20.42
N HIS A 641 -5.51 -19.62 19.64
CA HIS A 641 -4.11 -19.32 19.93
C HIS A 641 -3.27 -20.48 20.52
N VAL A 642 -3.44 -21.70 20.00
CA VAL A 642 -2.85 -22.90 20.60
C VAL A 642 -1.31 -22.90 20.61
N LEU A 643 -0.74 -23.33 21.74
CA LEU A 643 0.71 -23.33 22.00
C LEU A 643 1.46 -24.56 21.44
N VAL A 644 0.75 -25.65 21.12
CA VAL A 644 1.33 -26.98 20.90
C VAL A 644 0.80 -27.59 19.59
N ASP A 645 1.70 -28.20 18.81
CA ASP A 645 1.43 -28.82 17.50
C ASP A 645 2.31 -30.07 17.32
N ASP A 646 2.20 -31.04 18.24
CA ASP A 646 2.86 -32.35 18.15
C ASP A 646 1.85 -33.52 18.25
N PRO A 647 0.99 -33.71 17.22
CA PRO A 647 0.12 -34.88 17.11
C PRO A 647 0.91 -36.17 16.87
N ASP A 648 0.29 -37.32 17.14
CA ASP A 648 0.90 -38.64 16.90
C ASP A 648 1.14 -38.92 15.40
N ASP A 649 0.32 -38.34 14.50
CA ASP A 649 0.52 -38.38 13.05
C ASP A 649 1.05 -37.03 12.54
N GLU A 650 2.28 -37.02 12.01
CA GLU A 650 2.91 -35.80 11.50
C GLU A 650 2.12 -35.12 10.36
N ARG A 651 1.19 -35.83 9.71
CA ARG A 651 0.30 -35.30 8.66
C ARG A 651 -0.80 -34.40 9.20
N GLU A 652 -1.08 -34.45 10.50
CA GLU A 652 -2.06 -33.60 11.19
C GLU A 652 -1.47 -32.25 11.63
N ARG A 653 -0.13 -32.11 11.64
CA ARG A 653 0.57 -30.87 12.03
C ARG A 653 0.09 -29.67 11.22
N LEU A 654 -0.23 -28.58 11.93
CA LEU A 654 -0.74 -27.35 11.32
C LEU A 654 0.40 -26.38 10.96
N TRP A 655 1.34 -26.15 11.87
CA TRP A 655 2.50 -25.28 11.66
C TRP A 655 3.69 -26.13 11.19
N LEU A 656 3.94 -26.20 9.88
CA LEU A 656 4.97 -27.07 9.30
C LEU A 656 6.37 -26.44 9.32
N GLY A 657 7.36 -27.13 9.92
CA GLY A 657 8.76 -26.72 9.86
C GLY A 657 9.02 -25.38 10.53
N LYS A 658 9.63 -24.45 9.79
CA LYS A 658 9.90 -23.08 10.26
C LYS A 658 8.64 -22.29 10.60
N ASP A 659 7.46 -22.72 10.14
CA ASP A 659 6.18 -22.10 10.52
C ASP A 659 5.83 -22.34 12.00
N TYR A 660 6.42 -23.34 12.66
CA TYR A 660 6.36 -23.51 14.13
C TYR A 660 7.50 -22.72 14.78
N SER A 661 7.17 -21.52 15.26
CA SER A 661 8.15 -20.53 15.73
C SER A 661 7.82 -19.95 17.10
N ASN A 662 8.85 -19.65 17.89
CA ASN A 662 8.79 -18.79 19.06
C ASN A 662 9.96 -17.78 19.01
N GLU A 663 9.65 -16.55 18.59
CA GLU A 663 10.63 -15.46 18.41
C GLU A 663 11.24 -14.98 19.75
N ARG A 664 10.67 -15.36 20.92
CA ARG A 664 11.30 -15.16 22.25
C ARG A 664 12.36 -16.22 22.56
N ALA A 665 12.19 -17.43 22.02
CA ALA A 665 13.08 -18.57 22.26
C ALA A 665 14.30 -18.58 21.33
N ALA A 666 14.12 -18.35 20.03
CA ALA A 666 15.21 -18.20 19.06
C ALA A 666 14.77 -17.44 17.80
N ASP A 667 15.73 -16.72 17.20
CA ASP A 667 15.59 -16.14 15.86
C ASP A 667 15.56 -17.21 14.76
N TYR A 668 14.95 -16.86 13.62
CA TYR A 668 14.89 -17.73 12.44
C TYR A 668 16.28 -18.06 11.87
N VAL A 669 16.54 -19.34 11.62
CA VAL A 669 17.75 -19.83 10.93
C VAL A 669 17.40 -20.84 9.85
N ASP A 670 18.29 -20.96 8.85
CA ASP A 670 18.18 -21.89 7.71
C ASP A 670 16.83 -21.81 6.96
N LEU A 671 16.41 -20.59 6.58
CA LEU A 671 15.18 -20.37 5.80
C LEU A 671 15.17 -21.04 4.41
N ASN A 672 16.33 -21.44 3.90
CA ASN A 672 16.45 -22.30 2.73
C ASN A 672 15.94 -23.74 2.96
N LYS A 673 15.69 -24.12 4.23
CA LYS A 673 15.13 -25.39 4.67
C LYS A 673 13.76 -25.20 5.39
N PRO A 674 12.71 -24.76 4.68
CA PRO A 674 11.45 -24.32 5.29
C PRO A 674 10.68 -25.41 6.05
N PHE A 675 10.96 -26.70 5.82
CA PHE A 675 10.27 -27.83 6.45
C PHE A 675 11.09 -28.55 7.54
N GLU A 676 12.28 -28.06 7.87
CA GLU A 676 12.94 -28.44 9.13
C GLU A 676 12.43 -27.50 10.24
N ASP A 677 12.08 -28.04 11.41
CA ASP A 677 11.61 -27.23 12.54
C ASP A 677 12.67 -26.22 13.03
N LEU A 678 12.22 -25.19 13.75
CA LEU A 678 13.11 -24.24 14.43
C LEU A 678 13.38 -24.65 15.90
N HIS A 679 12.46 -25.40 16.51
CA HIS A 679 12.51 -25.79 17.92
C HIS A 679 12.08 -27.23 18.12
N ASP A 680 12.50 -27.83 19.23
CA ASP A 680 11.97 -29.11 19.70
C ASP A 680 10.55 -28.92 20.27
N ARG A 681 9.54 -29.36 19.51
CA ARG A 681 8.10 -29.26 19.85
C ARG A 681 7.75 -29.91 21.18
N THR A 682 8.54 -30.88 21.66
CA THR A 682 8.30 -31.54 22.95
C THR A 682 8.66 -30.66 24.15
N LYS A 683 9.39 -29.56 23.94
CA LYS A 683 9.95 -28.69 25.00
C LYS A 683 9.57 -27.22 24.84
N VAL A 684 9.45 -26.74 23.61
CA VAL A 684 9.24 -25.31 23.30
C VAL A 684 7.85 -25.12 22.69
N PRO A 685 6.91 -24.42 23.36
CA PRO A 685 5.66 -24.01 22.73
C PRO A 685 5.94 -22.97 21.62
N ARG A 686 5.13 -22.97 20.57
CA ARG A 686 5.10 -21.84 19.63
C ARG A 686 4.60 -20.58 20.35
N MET A 687 5.03 -19.41 19.88
CA MET A 687 4.43 -18.14 20.30
C MET A 687 3.19 -17.87 19.42
N PRO A 688 1.99 -17.67 20.00
CA PRO A 688 0.82 -17.26 19.24
C PRO A 688 0.97 -15.88 18.62
N TRP A 689 0.21 -15.63 17.54
CA TRP A 689 0.29 -14.43 16.72
C TRP A 689 -1.10 -13.87 16.49
N HIS A 690 -1.43 -12.78 17.19
CA HIS A 690 -2.69 -12.07 17.06
C HIS A 690 -2.51 -10.82 16.19
N ASP A 691 -3.32 -10.67 15.15
CA ASP A 691 -3.14 -9.60 14.14
C ASP A 691 -4.46 -9.22 13.46
N VAL A 692 -4.49 -8.01 12.88
CA VAL A 692 -5.68 -7.45 12.23
C VAL A 692 -5.33 -6.92 10.85
N ALA A 693 -6.15 -7.30 9.87
CA ALA A 693 -6.07 -6.92 8.47
C ALA A 693 -7.44 -6.55 7.90
N VAL A 694 -7.47 -6.11 6.64
CA VAL A 694 -8.68 -5.75 5.92
C VAL A 694 -8.59 -6.16 4.45
N GLN A 695 -9.69 -6.64 3.91
CA GLN A 695 -9.93 -6.79 2.47
C GLN A 695 -10.78 -5.61 1.98
N LEU A 696 -10.37 -4.98 0.87
CA LEU A 696 -11.00 -3.80 0.27
C LEU A 696 -11.29 -4.07 -1.22
N LEU A 697 -12.51 -3.76 -1.68
CA LEU A 697 -12.90 -3.90 -3.08
C LEU A 697 -13.09 -2.54 -3.77
N GLY A 698 -13.02 -2.52 -5.10
CA GLY A 698 -13.30 -1.34 -5.90
C GLY A 698 -12.22 -0.25 -5.81
N GLN A 699 -12.62 1.00 -5.54
CA GLN A 699 -11.73 2.16 -5.67
C GLN A 699 -10.47 2.14 -4.78
N PRO A 700 -10.50 1.73 -3.49
CA PRO A 700 -9.28 1.65 -2.69
C PRO A 700 -8.22 0.68 -3.23
N ALA A 701 -8.61 -0.33 -4.01
CA ALA A 701 -7.67 -1.21 -4.71
C ALA A 701 -6.97 -0.52 -5.90
N ARG A 702 -7.60 0.52 -6.49
CA ARG A 702 -6.96 1.46 -7.44
C ARG A 702 -5.96 2.36 -6.71
N ASP A 703 -6.29 2.83 -5.51
CA ASP A 703 -5.44 3.71 -4.69
C ASP A 703 -4.15 2.99 -4.24
N LEU A 704 -4.31 1.77 -3.74
CA LEU A 704 -3.19 0.90 -3.38
C LEU A 704 -2.40 0.45 -4.62
N SER A 705 -3.06 0.24 -5.77
CA SER A 705 -2.36 0.05 -7.05
C SER A 705 -1.51 1.28 -7.42
N ARG A 706 -2.01 2.51 -7.21
CA ARG A 706 -1.26 3.75 -7.49
C ARG A 706 -0.04 3.86 -6.59
N HIS A 707 -0.17 3.55 -5.30
CA HIS A 707 0.96 3.50 -4.35
C HIS A 707 2.04 2.53 -4.84
N PHE A 708 1.66 1.28 -5.14
CA PHE A 708 2.59 0.26 -5.62
C PHE A 708 3.29 0.67 -6.92
N VAL A 709 2.54 1.21 -7.89
CA VAL A 709 3.07 1.72 -9.15
C VAL A 709 4.05 2.89 -8.95
N GLN A 710 3.73 3.83 -8.06
CA GLN A 710 4.60 4.98 -7.74
C GLN A 710 5.95 4.52 -7.17
N ARG A 711 5.94 3.49 -6.30
CA ARG A 711 7.15 2.88 -5.74
C ARG A 711 7.92 2.04 -6.76
N TRP A 712 7.25 1.11 -7.44
CA TRP A 712 7.86 0.26 -8.47
C TRP A 712 8.62 1.09 -9.51
N ASN A 713 7.99 2.15 -10.01
CA ASN A 713 8.57 3.07 -10.98
C ASN A 713 9.69 3.96 -10.40
N TYR A 714 9.72 4.20 -9.09
CA TYR A 714 10.84 4.86 -8.41
C TYR A 714 12.06 3.94 -8.34
N LEU A 715 11.86 2.68 -7.92
CA LEU A 715 12.93 1.67 -7.85
C LEU A 715 13.55 1.37 -9.23
N LEU A 716 12.75 1.37 -10.30
CA LEU A 716 13.23 1.27 -11.69
C LEU A 716 14.12 2.43 -12.17
N ARG A 717 14.17 3.56 -11.45
CA ARG A 717 14.97 4.73 -11.82
C ARG A 717 16.27 4.84 -11.04
N ILE A 718 16.29 4.41 -9.78
CA ILE A 718 17.46 4.52 -8.90
C ILE A 718 18.35 3.26 -8.92
N LYS A 719 17.79 2.10 -9.29
CA LYS A 719 18.51 0.81 -9.28
C LYS A 719 18.85 0.33 -10.69
N THR A 720 19.88 -0.50 -10.78
CA THR A 720 20.15 -1.36 -11.94
C THR A 720 19.58 -2.76 -11.69
N HIS A 721 19.13 -3.42 -12.76
CA HIS A 721 18.51 -4.74 -12.68
C HIS A 721 19.10 -5.65 -13.76
N SER A 722 19.46 -6.88 -13.39
CA SER A 722 19.94 -7.91 -14.33
C SER A 722 18.86 -8.35 -15.33
N ARG A 723 17.60 -8.26 -14.92
CA ARG A 723 16.43 -8.56 -15.75
C ARG A 723 15.71 -7.27 -16.11
N ARG A 724 15.42 -7.07 -17.41
CA ARG A 724 14.57 -5.97 -17.88
C ARG A 724 13.15 -6.14 -17.34
N MET A 725 12.64 -5.11 -16.67
CA MET A 725 11.30 -5.07 -16.08
C MET A 725 10.55 -3.83 -16.60
N PRO A 726 9.23 -3.89 -16.79
CA PRO A 726 8.46 -2.79 -17.34
C PRO A 726 8.17 -1.73 -16.29
N PHE A 727 8.15 -0.46 -16.71
CA PHE A 727 7.39 0.56 -15.97
C PHE A 727 5.91 0.18 -15.94
N LEU A 728 5.24 0.49 -14.83
CA LEU A 728 3.83 0.24 -14.63
C LEU A 728 3.03 1.55 -14.77
N LEU A 729 1.75 1.43 -15.12
CA LEU A 729 0.81 2.55 -15.13
C LEU A 729 -0.18 2.36 -13.99
N PRO A 730 -0.67 3.44 -13.36
CA PRO A 730 -1.83 3.32 -12.51
C PRO A 730 -3.02 2.87 -13.39
N PRO A 731 -3.90 2.01 -12.88
CA PRO A 731 -5.20 1.79 -13.52
C PRO A 731 -5.99 3.11 -13.55
N PRO A 732 -6.98 3.27 -14.44
CA PRO A 732 -8.00 4.29 -14.25
C PRO A 732 -8.82 3.98 -12.99
N ASP A 733 -9.28 5.03 -12.32
CA ASP A 733 -10.37 4.98 -11.36
C ASP A 733 -11.64 4.37 -12.02
N PHE A 734 -12.44 3.63 -11.25
CA PHE A 734 -13.75 3.14 -11.70
C PHE A 734 -14.77 4.29 -11.83
N SER A 735 -15.75 4.16 -12.73
CA SER A 735 -17.00 4.93 -12.67
C SER A 735 -18.03 4.23 -11.77
N GLY A 736 -19.09 4.95 -11.37
CA GLY A 736 -20.22 4.37 -10.61
C GLY A 736 -20.82 3.12 -11.28
N PRO A 737 -21.22 3.21 -12.57
CA PRO A 737 -21.72 2.06 -13.33
C PRO A 737 -20.75 0.88 -13.42
N ASP A 738 -19.43 1.10 -13.42
CA ASP A 738 -18.46 -0.01 -13.40
C ASP A 738 -18.46 -0.75 -12.04
N LEU A 739 -18.66 -0.02 -10.94
CA LEU A 739 -18.75 -0.61 -9.59
C LEU A 739 -20.06 -1.38 -9.38
N GLU A 740 -21.16 -0.86 -9.92
CA GLU A 740 -22.49 -1.49 -9.90
C GLU A 740 -22.52 -2.77 -10.75
N ALA A 741 -21.98 -2.72 -11.99
CA ALA A 741 -21.98 -3.85 -12.91
C ALA A 741 -21.13 -5.04 -12.43
N GLU A 742 -19.99 -4.77 -11.78
CA GLU A 742 -19.09 -5.78 -11.20
C GLU A 742 -19.43 -6.10 -9.72
N GLN A 743 -20.52 -5.54 -9.17
CA GLN A 743 -21.01 -5.76 -7.79
C GLN A 743 -19.95 -5.49 -6.69
N MET A 744 -19.10 -4.47 -6.87
CA MET A 744 -18.03 -4.11 -5.93
C MET A 744 -18.42 -3.03 -4.91
N THR A 745 -19.71 -2.70 -4.81
CA THR A 745 -20.25 -1.70 -3.89
C THR A 745 -20.54 -2.29 -2.50
N GLY A 746 -20.39 -1.47 -1.47
CA GLY A 746 -20.74 -1.78 -0.08
C GLY A 746 -21.13 -0.52 0.69
N SER A 747 -21.18 -0.60 2.03
CA SER A 747 -21.65 0.50 2.88
C SER A 747 -20.54 1.44 3.38
N CYS A 748 -19.26 1.10 3.24
CA CYS A 748 -18.20 1.84 3.91
C CYS A 748 -17.72 3.08 3.14
N GLU A 749 -17.40 4.14 3.88
CA GLU A 749 -16.40 5.12 3.49
C GLU A 749 -15.01 4.57 3.83
N VAL A 750 -14.09 4.59 2.86
CA VAL A 750 -12.68 4.22 3.08
C VAL A 750 -11.76 5.29 2.52
N GLN A 751 -10.73 5.65 3.27
CA GLN A 751 -9.60 6.43 2.78
C GLN A 751 -8.29 5.72 3.09
N ILE A 752 -7.42 5.56 2.09
CA ILE A 752 -6.05 5.06 2.30
C ILE A 752 -5.17 6.20 2.84
N CYS A 753 -4.31 5.89 3.80
CA CYS A 753 -3.26 6.75 4.34
C CYS A 753 -1.91 6.00 4.29
N ARG A 754 -0.79 6.74 4.34
CA ARG A 754 0.55 6.16 4.35
C ARG A 754 1.56 6.97 5.16
N SER A 755 2.66 6.32 5.49
CA SER A 755 3.92 6.95 5.89
C SER A 755 4.92 6.81 4.74
N ALA A 756 5.42 7.92 4.19
CA ALA A 756 6.31 7.90 3.02
C ALA A 756 7.18 9.16 2.91
N GLY A 757 8.40 9.00 2.37
CA GLY A 757 9.38 10.08 2.28
C GLY A 757 10.36 9.95 1.11
N ASN A 758 11.45 10.72 1.18
CA ASN A 758 12.43 10.84 0.09
C ASN A 758 13.15 9.52 -0.22
N TRP A 759 13.56 8.74 0.78
CA TRP A 759 14.29 7.49 0.55
C TRP A 759 13.37 6.35 0.06
N SER A 760 12.12 6.33 0.53
CA SER A 760 11.19 5.22 0.31
C SER A 760 10.37 5.36 -0.97
N MET A 761 9.95 6.58 -1.32
CA MET A 761 9.14 6.87 -2.52
C MET A 761 9.65 8.03 -3.38
N GLY A 762 10.77 8.66 -3.01
CA GLY A 762 11.38 9.75 -3.79
C GLY A 762 10.80 11.15 -3.56
N LEU A 763 9.98 11.33 -2.52
CA LEU A 763 9.26 12.58 -2.27
C LEU A 763 10.22 13.75 -1.96
N GLN A 764 10.16 14.82 -2.74
CA GLN A 764 11.08 15.96 -2.70
C GLN A 764 10.54 17.12 -1.86
N GLY A 765 10.86 17.10 -0.56
CA GLY A 765 10.57 18.19 0.39
C GLY A 765 9.39 17.87 1.31
N ASN A 766 8.29 17.38 0.75
CA ASN A 766 7.11 16.97 1.52
C ASN A 766 7.25 15.52 1.97
N VAL A 767 7.14 15.27 3.27
CA VAL A 767 7.08 13.93 3.89
C VAL A 767 5.62 13.64 4.25
N GLU A 768 5.08 12.54 3.77
CA GLU A 768 3.70 12.16 4.04
C GLU A 768 3.61 11.31 5.30
N HIS A 769 2.81 11.78 6.25
CA HIS A 769 2.55 11.19 7.57
C HIS A 769 1.03 11.12 7.81
N SER A 770 0.28 10.78 6.76
CA SER A 770 -1.19 10.84 6.74
C SER A 770 -1.85 9.82 7.66
N ILE A 771 -1.12 8.76 8.06
CA ILE A 771 -1.52 7.83 9.13
C ILE A 771 -1.57 8.55 10.48
N GLN A 772 -0.50 9.23 10.88
CA GLN A 772 -0.45 9.96 12.14
C GLN A 772 -1.57 11.01 12.20
N ASN A 773 -1.77 11.75 11.11
CA ASN A 773 -2.83 12.77 11.03
C ASN A 773 -4.24 12.18 11.19
N ALA A 774 -4.48 10.94 10.74
CA ALA A 774 -5.71 10.21 11.00
C ALA A 774 -5.85 9.79 12.47
N TYR A 775 -4.82 9.18 13.06
CA TYR A 775 -4.80 8.80 14.48
C TYR A 775 -5.08 9.99 15.40
N LEU A 776 -4.33 11.09 15.24
CA LEU A 776 -4.50 12.31 16.04
C LEU A 776 -5.93 12.86 15.94
N LYS A 777 -6.47 12.93 14.72
CA LYS A 777 -7.79 13.54 14.53
C LYS A 777 -8.94 12.64 14.99
N ALA A 778 -8.79 11.32 14.91
CA ALA A 778 -9.75 10.37 15.46
C ALA A 778 -9.79 10.44 17.00
N ILE A 779 -8.63 10.41 17.67
CA ILE A 779 -8.55 10.53 19.14
C ILE A 779 -9.14 11.87 19.62
N GLN A 780 -8.79 12.98 18.97
CA GLN A 780 -9.31 14.33 19.29
C GLN A 780 -10.83 14.47 19.16
N LEU A 781 -11.46 13.73 18.23
CA LEU A 781 -12.89 13.78 17.97
C LEU A 781 -13.70 12.71 18.71
N SER A 782 -13.04 11.76 19.38
CA SER A 782 -13.73 10.66 20.09
C SER A 782 -14.71 11.17 21.15
N GLU A 783 -15.90 10.57 21.23
CA GLU A 783 -16.96 10.95 22.16
C GLU A 783 -16.98 10.07 23.42
N PHE A 784 -16.76 8.77 23.27
CA PHE A 784 -16.96 7.73 24.28
C PHE A 784 -15.71 6.90 24.55
N PHE A 785 -15.01 6.41 23.52
CA PHE A 785 -13.79 5.62 23.75
C PHE A 785 -12.87 5.50 22.53
N VAL A 786 -11.62 5.12 22.82
CA VAL A 786 -10.70 4.54 21.85
C VAL A 786 -10.26 3.15 22.33
N TYR A 787 -10.33 2.17 21.44
CA TYR A 787 -9.80 0.82 21.64
C TYR A 787 -8.62 0.64 20.69
N ILE A 788 -7.44 0.33 21.20
CA ILE A 788 -6.18 0.27 20.43
C ILE A 788 -5.52 -1.09 20.65
N GLU A 789 -5.16 -1.77 19.56
CA GLU A 789 -4.28 -2.94 19.58
C GLU A 789 -3.02 -2.58 18.80
N ASN A 790 -1.84 -2.66 19.44
CA ASN A 790 -0.59 -2.28 18.80
C ASN A 790 0.61 -3.09 19.27
N GLN A 791 1.54 -3.39 18.35
CA GLN A 791 2.80 -4.07 18.67
C GLN A 791 3.73 -3.24 19.57
N PHE A 792 3.65 -1.90 19.49
CA PHE A 792 4.46 -0.97 20.29
C PHE A 792 3.63 0.24 20.70
N PHE A 793 3.94 0.81 21.87
CA PHE A 793 3.31 2.04 22.35
C PHE A 793 4.36 3.04 22.86
N ILE A 794 4.99 3.74 21.91
CA ILE A 794 6.10 4.68 22.14
C ILE A 794 5.72 6.05 21.56
N THR A 795 5.38 7.01 22.42
CA THR A 795 4.81 8.29 21.96
C THR A 795 4.99 9.44 22.95
N SER A 796 5.16 10.66 22.44
CA SER A 796 5.08 11.93 23.18
C SER A 796 5.88 12.03 24.50
N THR A 797 7.08 11.46 24.55
CA THR A 797 7.94 11.40 25.75
C THR A 797 9.43 11.67 25.42
N THR A 798 10.32 11.58 26.42
CA THR A 798 11.78 11.79 26.28
C THR A 798 12.55 10.63 26.92
N VAL A 799 13.53 10.07 26.20
CA VAL A 799 14.35 8.93 26.63
C VAL A 799 15.81 9.21 26.30
N ASN A 800 16.71 9.20 27.30
CA ASN A 800 18.14 9.50 27.12
C ASN A 800 18.37 10.80 26.32
N ASP A 801 17.69 11.89 26.73
CA ASP A 801 17.61 13.21 26.07
C ASP A 801 17.10 13.23 24.62
N VAL A 802 16.77 12.08 24.04
CA VAL A 802 16.12 11.96 22.74
C VAL A 802 14.60 12.10 22.91
N LYS A 803 14.06 13.17 22.33
CA LYS A 803 12.62 13.41 22.26
C LYS A 803 11.95 12.47 21.24
N ILE A 804 10.78 11.95 21.60
CA ILE A 804 9.84 11.28 20.71
C ILE A 804 8.80 12.31 20.28
N GLU A 805 8.71 12.59 18.97
CA GLU A 805 8.01 13.75 18.42
C GLU A 805 6.57 13.46 17.99
N ASN A 806 6.21 12.19 17.80
CA ASN A 806 4.86 11.76 17.45
C ASN A 806 3.88 12.03 18.60
N LYS A 807 2.70 12.55 18.24
CA LYS A 807 1.78 13.25 19.16
C LYS A 807 0.59 12.41 19.63
N ILE A 808 0.67 11.08 19.50
CA ILE A 808 -0.46 10.18 19.83
C ILE A 808 -0.71 10.19 21.35
N GLY A 809 0.34 10.18 22.17
CA GLY A 809 0.25 10.37 23.62
C GLY A 809 -0.24 11.76 24.01
N ASP A 810 0.21 12.81 23.31
CA ASP A 810 -0.32 14.18 23.49
C ASP A 810 -1.82 14.27 23.21
N ALA A 811 -2.31 13.60 22.16
CA ALA A 811 -3.72 13.56 21.81
C ALA A 811 -4.54 12.81 22.87
N LEU A 812 -4.05 11.67 23.37
CA LEU A 812 -4.69 10.91 24.45
C LEU A 812 -4.76 11.72 25.74
N VAL A 813 -3.64 12.30 26.21
CA VAL A 813 -3.60 13.14 27.41
C VAL A 813 -4.55 14.33 27.28
N SER A 814 -4.54 15.01 26.14
CA SER A 814 -5.45 16.15 25.89
C SER A 814 -6.92 15.72 25.89
N ARG A 815 -7.25 14.54 25.34
CA ARG A 815 -8.62 14.02 25.29
C ARG A 815 -9.12 13.57 26.66
N ILE A 816 -8.25 13.01 27.49
CA ILE A 816 -8.55 12.60 28.88
C ILE A 816 -8.76 13.83 29.77
N ILE A 817 -7.88 14.82 29.70
CA ILE A 817 -8.04 16.10 30.43
C ILE A 817 -9.38 16.74 30.06
N ARG A 818 -9.72 16.78 28.77
CA ARG A 818 -11.03 17.23 28.30
C ARG A 818 -12.18 16.39 28.87
N ALA A 819 -12.07 15.05 28.88
CA ALA A 819 -13.11 14.18 29.40
C ALA A 819 -13.42 14.47 30.87
N HIS A 820 -12.36 14.59 31.68
CA HIS A 820 -12.43 14.90 33.10
C HIS A 820 -13.04 16.29 33.36
N GLN A 821 -12.58 17.32 32.63
CA GLN A 821 -13.13 18.68 32.72
C GLN A 821 -14.60 18.78 32.29
N GLU A 822 -15.03 17.98 31.31
CA GLU A 822 -16.44 17.90 30.86
C GLU A 822 -17.30 16.96 31.73
N GLY A 823 -16.72 16.26 32.72
CA GLY A 823 -17.43 15.26 33.53
C GLY A 823 -17.95 14.06 32.73
N THR A 824 -17.33 13.75 31.59
CA THR A 824 -17.81 12.72 30.65
C THR A 824 -17.16 11.37 30.91
N SER A 825 -17.96 10.30 30.84
CA SER A 825 -17.45 8.92 30.84
C SER A 825 -16.76 8.65 29.50
N TRP A 826 -15.43 8.57 29.53
CA TRP A 826 -14.59 8.31 28.36
C TRP A 826 -13.44 7.38 28.72
N ARG A 827 -13.06 6.46 27.82
CA ARG A 827 -11.95 5.52 28.07
C ARG A 827 -11.00 5.30 26.89
N ALA A 828 -9.73 5.03 27.21
CA ALA A 828 -8.74 4.43 26.33
C ALA A 828 -8.40 3.02 26.81
N ILE A 829 -8.68 2.02 25.97
CA ILE A 829 -8.42 0.61 26.22
C ILE A 829 -7.29 0.18 25.27
N ILE A 830 -6.12 -0.19 25.81
CA ILE A 830 -4.91 -0.38 25.00
C ILE A 830 -4.34 -1.78 25.23
N VAL A 831 -4.28 -2.61 24.19
CA VAL A 831 -3.77 -3.98 24.22
C VAL A 831 -2.43 -4.05 23.46
N ILE A 832 -1.38 -4.50 24.15
CA ILE A 832 0.01 -4.48 23.67
C ILE A 832 0.78 -5.73 24.13
N PRO A 833 1.82 -6.19 23.42
CA PRO A 833 2.63 -7.34 23.87
C PRO A 833 3.20 -7.12 25.28
N LEU A 834 3.19 -8.18 26.10
CA LEU A 834 3.79 -8.15 27.44
C LEU A 834 5.31 -7.95 27.35
N VAL A 835 5.97 -8.56 26.35
CA VAL A 835 7.39 -8.38 26.04
C VAL A 835 7.60 -8.26 24.52
N PRO A 836 8.45 -7.35 24.04
CA PRO A 836 8.85 -7.30 22.63
C PRO A 836 9.32 -8.66 22.06
N GLY A 837 8.87 -8.97 20.84
CA GLY A 837 9.19 -10.20 20.10
C GLY A 837 10.60 -10.18 19.53
N PHE A 838 11.57 -10.49 20.38
CA PHE A 838 12.98 -10.68 20.05
C PHE A 838 13.54 -11.81 20.93
N ALA A 839 14.58 -12.49 20.47
CA ALA A 839 15.19 -13.58 21.21
C ALA A 839 15.84 -13.12 22.54
N PHE A 840 16.20 -14.10 23.38
CA PHE A 840 16.88 -13.98 24.68
C PHE A 840 16.03 -13.50 25.88
N PRO A 841 16.27 -14.04 27.10
CA PRO A 841 15.74 -13.50 28.36
C PRO A 841 16.13 -12.03 28.60
N ILE A 842 15.32 -11.30 29.37
CA ILE A 842 15.44 -9.83 29.53
C ILE A 842 16.76 -9.42 30.22
N ASP A 843 17.30 -10.29 31.09
CA ASP A 843 18.58 -10.11 31.78
C ASP A 843 19.80 -10.64 31.01
N HIS A 844 19.61 -11.22 29.81
CA HIS A 844 20.71 -11.69 28.95
C HIS A 844 21.50 -10.50 28.37
N GLY A 845 22.81 -10.64 28.17
CA GLY A 845 23.66 -9.55 27.65
C GLY A 845 23.10 -8.93 26.37
N ASP A 846 22.84 -9.76 25.36
CA ASP A 846 22.39 -9.36 24.02
C ASP A 846 20.92 -8.87 23.96
N ALA A 847 20.15 -8.94 25.05
CA ALA A 847 18.75 -8.49 25.09
C ALA A 847 18.57 -6.95 25.12
N SER A 848 19.58 -6.17 24.69
CA SER A 848 19.57 -4.71 24.67
C SER A 848 18.36 -4.13 23.93
N ALA A 849 17.97 -4.70 22.79
CA ALA A 849 16.81 -4.24 22.03
C ALA A 849 15.51 -4.32 22.83
N ILE A 850 15.31 -5.41 23.59
CA ILE A 850 14.14 -5.63 24.44
C ILE A 850 14.11 -4.57 25.55
N ARG A 851 15.24 -4.40 26.26
CA ARG A 851 15.33 -3.43 27.37
C ARG A 851 15.11 -1.98 26.90
N ILE A 852 15.69 -1.56 25.77
CA ILE A 852 15.50 -0.20 25.23
C ILE A 852 14.05 0.02 24.78
N ILE A 853 13.41 -0.95 24.12
CA ILE A 853 12.01 -0.83 23.69
C ILE A 853 11.07 -0.78 24.92
N MET A 854 11.26 -1.66 25.89
CA MET A 854 10.50 -1.65 27.16
C MET A 854 10.69 -0.32 27.90
N GLU A 855 11.89 0.26 27.87
CA GLU A 855 12.17 1.55 28.48
C GLU A 855 11.44 2.71 27.78
N CYS A 856 11.47 2.75 26.44
CA CYS A 856 10.72 3.73 25.65
C CYS A 856 9.20 3.62 25.87
N GLN A 857 8.68 2.40 25.97
CA GLN A 857 7.26 2.12 26.22
C GLN A 857 6.87 2.49 27.65
N ASN A 858 7.68 2.14 28.65
CA ASN A 858 7.39 2.47 30.04
C ASN A 858 7.53 3.98 30.32
N ARG A 859 8.49 4.70 29.70
CA ARG A 859 8.55 6.18 29.74
C ARG A 859 7.43 6.86 28.95
N THR A 860 6.75 6.15 28.05
CA THR A 860 5.51 6.63 27.43
C THR A 860 4.32 6.48 28.39
N ILE A 861 4.18 5.30 29.01
CA ILE A 861 3.03 4.93 29.83
C ILE A 861 3.09 5.56 31.24
N CYS A 862 4.09 5.17 32.04
CA CYS A 862 4.08 5.35 33.50
C CYS A 862 5.33 5.99 34.12
N ARG A 863 6.49 5.97 33.46
CA ARG A 863 7.79 6.35 34.08
C ARG A 863 8.26 7.75 33.71
N GLY A 864 8.71 8.50 34.71
CA GLY A 864 9.23 9.85 34.55
C GLY A 864 8.17 10.92 34.21
N PRO A 865 8.54 12.21 34.25
CA PRO A 865 7.59 13.33 34.25
C PRO A 865 6.90 13.58 32.91
N HIS A 866 7.36 12.95 31.82
CA HIS A 866 6.78 13.08 30.48
C HIS A 866 5.80 11.95 30.11
N SER A 867 5.71 10.91 30.94
CA SER A 867 4.76 9.82 30.75
C SER A 867 3.31 10.27 30.84
N ILE A 868 2.41 9.54 30.19
CA ILE A 868 0.96 9.80 30.22
C ILE A 868 0.46 9.83 31.67
N PHE A 869 0.85 8.86 32.51
CA PHE A 869 0.41 8.80 33.89
C PHE A 869 0.90 9.99 34.72
N ALA A 870 2.17 10.39 34.60
CA ALA A 870 2.70 11.54 35.34
C ALA A 870 2.03 12.86 34.89
N ARG A 871 1.77 13.00 33.59
CA ARG A 871 1.08 14.18 33.02
C ARG A 871 -0.36 14.29 33.50
N LEU A 872 -1.10 13.18 33.58
CA LEU A 872 -2.48 13.18 34.08
C LEU A 872 -2.55 13.43 35.59
N ARG A 873 -1.69 12.78 36.39
CA ARG A 873 -1.63 13.00 37.85
C ARG A 873 -1.23 14.42 38.22
N LYS A 874 -0.44 15.10 37.39
CA LYS A 874 -0.11 16.52 37.57
C LYS A 874 -1.34 17.43 37.48
N GLU A 875 -2.32 17.08 36.65
CA GLU A 875 -3.60 17.78 36.51
C GLU A 875 -4.66 17.27 37.52
N GLY A 876 -4.27 16.43 38.48
CA GLY A 876 -5.15 15.85 39.51
C GLY A 876 -5.94 14.61 39.08
N ILE A 877 -5.69 14.07 37.88
CA ILE A 877 -6.44 12.96 37.29
C ILE A 877 -5.73 11.63 37.58
N GLU A 878 -6.44 10.64 38.17
CA GLU A 878 -5.90 9.29 38.30
C GLU A 878 -6.04 8.53 36.95
N PRO A 879 -4.94 8.10 36.31
CA PRO A 879 -4.98 7.57 34.95
C PRO A 879 -5.89 6.36 34.78
N ASN A 880 -5.93 5.47 35.77
CA ASN A 880 -6.64 4.19 35.69
C ASN A 880 -8.18 4.32 35.57
N GLU A 881 -8.76 5.50 35.77
CA GLU A 881 -10.17 5.76 35.50
C GLU A 881 -10.46 5.89 33.98
N TYR A 882 -9.50 6.44 33.23
CA TYR A 882 -9.65 6.88 31.84
C TYR A 882 -8.76 6.12 30.84
N ILE A 883 -7.65 5.52 31.27
CA ILE A 883 -6.71 4.82 30.40
C ILE A 883 -6.10 3.61 31.10
N ALA A 884 -6.18 2.45 30.44
CA ALA A 884 -5.69 1.18 30.98
C ALA A 884 -5.03 0.32 29.89
N PHE A 885 -4.04 -0.48 30.33
CA PHE A 885 -3.17 -1.26 29.47
C PHE A 885 -3.28 -2.76 29.77
N TYR A 886 -3.32 -3.56 28.72
CA TYR A 886 -3.52 -5.01 28.76
C TYR A 886 -2.54 -5.72 27.84
N GLY A 887 -2.31 -6.99 28.11
CA GLY A 887 -1.70 -7.93 27.18
C GLY A 887 -2.56 -9.19 27.03
N LEU A 888 -2.08 -10.14 26.23
CA LEU A 888 -2.74 -11.42 26.02
C LEU A 888 -1.77 -12.56 26.37
N ARG A 889 -2.27 -13.61 27.02
CA ARG A 889 -1.51 -14.80 27.42
C ARG A 889 -2.34 -16.06 27.25
N GLN A 890 -1.68 -17.17 26.92
CA GLN A 890 -2.29 -18.48 26.78
C GLN A 890 -1.47 -19.55 27.52
N TRP A 891 -2.08 -20.69 27.81
CA TRP A 891 -1.40 -21.89 28.32
C TRP A 891 -1.60 -23.10 27.40
N GLY A 892 -0.87 -24.17 27.67
CA GLY A 892 -1.02 -25.45 27.00
C GLY A 892 -0.31 -26.56 27.76
N LYS A 893 -0.52 -27.80 27.32
CA LYS A 893 0.08 -29.01 27.88
C LYS A 893 0.93 -29.69 26.82
N LEU A 894 2.23 -29.80 27.06
CA LEU A 894 3.18 -30.48 26.17
C LEU A 894 2.97 -32.00 26.27
N ARG A 895 3.47 -32.74 25.27
CA ARG A 895 3.28 -34.19 25.15
C ARG A 895 3.88 -35.01 26.30
N GLY A 896 4.86 -34.46 27.03
CA GLY A 896 5.38 -35.03 28.28
C GLY A 896 4.43 -34.91 29.48
N GLY A 897 3.34 -34.16 29.35
CA GLY A 897 2.42 -33.77 30.42
C GLY A 897 2.70 -32.37 30.98
N ASP A 898 3.86 -31.78 30.67
CA ASP A 898 4.30 -30.49 31.22
C ASP A 898 3.36 -29.34 30.86
N LEU A 899 2.95 -28.57 31.87
CA LEU A 899 2.18 -27.33 31.68
C LEU A 899 3.13 -26.20 31.26
N THR A 900 2.72 -25.43 30.26
CA THR A 900 3.50 -24.31 29.72
C THR A 900 2.61 -23.10 29.41
N THR A 901 3.21 -21.91 29.35
CA THR A 901 2.52 -20.65 29.02
C THR A 901 3.42 -19.76 28.17
N GLU A 902 2.82 -19.06 27.22
CA GLU A 902 3.47 -18.03 26.41
C GLU A 902 2.53 -16.84 26.23
N GLN A 903 3.08 -15.65 25.99
CA GLN A 903 2.28 -14.49 25.58
C GLN A 903 1.66 -14.75 24.20
N ILE A 904 0.44 -14.28 23.97
CA ILE A 904 -0.07 -14.14 22.61
C ILE A 904 0.52 -12.83 22.06
N TYR A 905 1.31 -12.92 20.99
CA TYR A 905 2.00 -11.76 20.46
C TYR A 905 1.05 -10.89 19.64
N ILE A 906 0.63 -9.77 20.23
CA ILE A 906 -0.20 -8.76 19.57
C ILE A 906 0.66 -8.04 18.52
N HIS A 907 0.58 -8.52 17.29
CA HIS A 907 1.17 -7.87 16.13
C HIS A 907 0.19 -6.93 15.41
N ALA A 908 -1.09 -6.91 15.79
CA ALA A 908 -2.08 -5.96 15.29
C ALA A 908 -1.59 -4.50 15.29
N LYS A 909 -2.11 -3.69 14.36
CA LYS A 909 -1.97 -2.21 14.36
C LYS A 909 -3.33 -1.58 14.08
N ALA A 910 -4.26 -1.77 15.01
CA ALA A 910 -5.66 -1.40 14.86
C ALA A 910 -6.10 -0.37 15.90
N MET A 911 -7.03 0.50 15.52
CA MET A 911 -7.75 1.37 16.47
C MET A 911 -9.23 1.46 16.08
N VAL A 912 -10.14 1.22 17.03
CA VAL A 912 -11.57 1.51 16.91
C VAL A 912 -11.91 2.72 17.78
N VAL A 913 -12.75 3.62 17.25
CA VAL A 913 -13.19 4.84 17.93
C VAL A 913 -14.72 4.91 17.90
N ASP A 914 -15.32 5.00 19.09
CA ASP A 914 -16.77 5.11 19.33
C ASP A 914 -17.66 4.09 18.58
N ASP A 915 -17.12 2.92 18.23
CA ASP A 915 -17.73 1.95 17.31
C ASP A 915 -18.21 2.57 15.97
N ARG A 916 -17.65 3.71 15.55
CA ARG A 916 -18.02 4.47 14.32
C ARG A 916 -16.89 4.58 13.30
N LEU A 917 -15.64 4.49 13.74
CA LEU A 917 -14.45 4.61 12.90
C LEU A 917 -13.45 3.52 13.28
N ALA A 918 -12.82 2.92 12.27
CA ALA A 918 -11.69 2.00 12.44
C ALA A 918 -10.47 2.50 11.65
N ILE A 919 -9.27 2.35 12.20
CA ILE A 919 -7.99 2.45 11.49
C ILE A 919 -7.32 1.07 11.55
N ILE A 920 -6.90 0.55 10.40
CA ILE A 920 -6.23 -0.76 10.26
C ILE A 920 -5.06 -0.57 9.30
N GLY A 921 -3.88 -1.11 9.60
CA GLY A 921 -2.70 -0.98 8.75
C GLY A 921 -1.46 -1.69 9.26
N SER A 922 -0.29 -1.27 8.79
CA SER A 922 1.03 -1.78 9.19
C SER A 922 1.74 -0.91 10.24
N ALA A 923 1.31 0.34 10.41
CA ALA A 923 2.00 1.36 11.19
C ALA A 923 1.85 1.19 12.72
N ASN A 924 2.96 0.98 13.41
CA ASN A 924 3.00 0.92 14.87
C ASN A 924 2.90 2.30 15.53
N ILE A 925 2.61 2.38 16.83
CA ILE A 925 2.68 3.63 17.60
C ILE A 925 4.14 3.83 18.06
N ASN A 926 4.96 4.37 17.16
CA ASN A 926 6.36 4.76 17.37
C ASN A 926 6.80 5.81 16.32
N GLU A 927 7.93 6.47 16.54
CA GLU A 927 8.53 7.41 15.58
C GLU A 927 8.78 6.72 14.22
N ARG A 928 9.32 5.49 14.27
CA ARG A 928 9.63 4.65 13.10
C ARG A 928 8.49 4.60 12.09
N SER A 929 7.26 4.41 12.54
CA SER A 929 6.09 4.23 11.66
C SER A 929 5.32 5.53 11.41
N GLN A 930 5.29 6.47 12.37
CA GLN A 930 4.36 7.62 12.33
C GLN A 930 4.90 8.85 11.59
N ARG A 931 6.23 9.03 11.49
CA ARG A 931 6.83 10.26 10.93
C ARG A 931 6.84 10.36 9.41
N GLY A 932 6.80 9.25 8.68
CA GLY A 932 6.95 9.20 7.21
C GLY A 932 8.37 9.35 6.65
N ASP A 933 9.31 9.96 7.37
CA ASP A 933 10.72 10.07 6.97
C ASP A 933 11.55 8.82 7.28
N ARG A 934 11.05 7.98 8.19
CA ARG A 934 11.59 6.67 8.61
C ARG A 934 10.98 5.52 7.80
N ASP A 935 10.28 4.57 8.42
CA ASP A 935 9.76 3.39 7.72
C ASP A 935 8.55 3.76 6.85
N SER A 936 8.35 3.01 5.76
CA SER A 936 7.18 3.21 4.90
C SER A 936 6.05 2.25 5.26
N GLU A 937 4.86 2.81 5.40
CA GLU A 937 3.69 2.15 5.99
C GLU A 937 2.41 2.43 5.21
N LEU A 938 1.40 1.58 5.38
CA LEU A 938 0.05 1.77 4.86
C LEU A 938 -0.99 1.59 5.97
N ALA A 939 -2.09 2.34 5.88
CA ALA A 939 -3.30 2.10 6.65
C ALA A 939 -4.54 2.51 5.86
N CYS A 940 -5.72 2.03 6.25
CA CYS A 940 -6.99 2.61 5.87
C CYS A 940 -7.71 3.21 7.08
N VAL A 941 -8.42 4.30 6.85
CA VAL A 941 -9.46 4.81 7.75
C VAL A 941 -10.80 4.37 7.17
N VAL A 942 -11.58 3.64 7.95
CA VAL A 942 -12.91 3.11 7.60
C VAL A 942 -13.97 3.78 8.47
N ARG A 943 -15.06 4.24 7.87
CA ARG A 943 -16.32 4.59 8.56
C ARG A 943 -17.46 3.87 7.85
N ASP A 944 -18.45 3.40 8.59
CA ASP A 944 -19.62 2.77 7.97
C ASP A 944 -20.72 3.80 7.69
N THR A 945 -21.57 3.53 6.70
CA THR A 945 -22.87 4.21 6.52
C THR A 945 -24.05 3.30 6.88
N ASP A 946 -23.80 1.99 7.07
CA ASP A 946 -24.74 1.08 7.73
C ASP A 946 -24.67 1.30 9.25
N MET A 947 -25.62 2.09 9.74
CA MET A 947 -25.67 2.60 11.11
C MET A 947 -26.70 1.83 11.96
N ILE A 948 -26.21 1.02 12.88
CA ILE A 948 -27.01 0.23 13.82
C ILE A 948 -27.18 0.96 15.16
N ASP A 949 -28.23 0.61 15.89
CA ASP A 949 -28.48 1.09 17.26
C ASP A 949 -27.62 0.29 18.25
N SER A 950 -27.01 1.00 19.20
CA SER A 950 -26.23 0.46 20.31
C SER A 950 -26.28 1.44 21.48
N THR A 951 -25.83 1.02 22.66
CA THR A 951 -25.66 1.91 23.82
C THR A 951 -24.16 2.09 24.08
N LEU A 952 -23.69 3.33 24.29
CA LEU A 952 -22.32 3.65 24.69
C LEU A 952 -22.34 4.65 25.86
N GLY A 953 -21.61 4.35 26.94
CA GLY A 953 -21.60 5.18 28.15
C GLY A 953 -23.00 5.41 28.74
N GLY A 954 -23.89 4.43 28.65
CA GLY A 954 -25.30 4.51 29.06
C GLY A 954 -26.19 5.39 28.17
N LYS A 955 -25.75 5.77 26.96
CA LYS A 955 -26.53 6.58 26.00
C LYS A 955 -26.82 5.80 24.73
N ASP A 956 -28.05 5.87 24.26
CA ASP A 956 -28.45 5.29 22.97
C ASP A 956 -27.81 6.08 21.82
N VAL A 957 -27.13 5.37 20.93
CA VAL A 957 -26.33 5.95 19.86
C VAL A 957 -26.36 5.09 18.60
N LYS A 958 -26.28 5.77 17.44
CA LYS A 958 -25.94 5.10 16.19
C LYS A 958 -24.44 4.83 16.14
N VAL A 959 -24.07 3.58 15.84
CA VAL A 959 -22.69 3.09 15.63
C VAL A 959 -22.58 2.44 14.24
N GLY A 960 -21.38 2.40 13.67
CA GLY A 960 -21.16 1.87 12.32
C GLY A 960 -20.90 0.38 12.34
N ARG A 961 -21.62 -0.42 11.54
CA ARG A 961 -21.57 -1.89 11.60
C ARG A 961 -20.14 -2.44 11.52
N PHE A 962 -19.31 -1.96 10.59
CA PHE A 962 -17.92 -2.39 10.43
C PHE A 962 -17.11 -2.26 11.74
N ALA A 963 -17.14 -1.09 12.37
CA ALA A 963 -16.32 -0.79 13.55
C ALA A 963 -16.86 -1.49 14.81
N HIS A 964 -18.18 -1.46 15.02
CA HIS A 964 -18.84 -2.19 16.11
C HIS A 964 -18.59 -3.70 16.05
N THR A 965 -18.77 -4.31 14.88
CA THR A 965 -18.57 -5.77 14.73
C THR A 965 -17.11 -6.19 14.87
N LEU A 966 -16.14 -5.34 14.47
CA LEU A 966 -14.72 -5.57 14.71
C LEU A 966 -14.40 -5.58 16.21
N ARG A 967 -14.81 -4.55 16.97
CA ARG A 967 -14.54 -4.51 18.41
C ARG A 967 -15.28 -5.63 19.15
N LEU A 968 -16.53 -5.95 18.79
CA LEU A 968 -17.22 -7.15 19.30
C LEU A 968 -16.40 -8.43 19.06
N ARG A 969 -15.89 -8.61 17.84
CA ARG A 969 -15.10 -9.79 17.44
C ARG A 969 -13.82 -9.93 18.27
N LEU A 970 -13.09 -8.83 18.50
CA LEU A 970 -11.83 -8.80 19.25
C LEU A 970 -12.07 -9.01 20.75
N MET A 971 -12.95 -8.22 21.37
CA MET A 971 -13.20 -8.34 22.82
C MET A 971 -13.76 -9.72 23.23
N ARG A 972 -14.56 -10.36 22.36
CA ARG A 972 -15.09 -11.72 22.61
C ARG A 972 -13.99 -12.78 22.67
N GLU A 973 -13.04 -12.74 21.74
CA GLU A 973 -11.86 -13.61 21.71
C GLU A 973 -10.99 -13.40 22.95
N HIS A 974 -10.70 -12.16 23.32
CA HIS A 974 -9.84 -11.84 24.47
C HIS A 974 -10.44 -12.29 25.81
N LEU A 975 -11.77 -12.42 25.91
CA LEU A 975 -12.48 -13.00 27.06
C LEU A 975 -12.87 -14.48 26.89
N GLY A 976 -12.44 -15.16 25.83
CA GLY A 976 -12.60 -16.61 25.66
C GLY A 976 -13.98 -17.07 25.18
N ILE A 977 -14.78 -16.18 24.59
CA ILE A 977 -16.02 -16.56 23.92
C ILE A 977 -15.68 -17.30 22.62
N ASP A 978 -16.37 -18.41 22.36
CA ASP A 978 -16.20 -19.20 21.14
C ASP A 978 -16.77 -18.44 19.92
N ILE A 979 -15.93 -17.62 19.29
CA ILE A 979 -16.30 -16.81 18.13
C ILE A 979 -16.76 -17.68 16.95
N ASP A 980 -16.23 -18.89 16.78
CA ASP A 980 -16.62 -19.77 15.68
C ASP A 980 -18.05 -20.30 15.89
N LYS A 981 -18.46 -20.60 17.13
CA LYS A 981 -19.88 -20.85 17.47
C LYS A 981 -20.76 -19.61 17.27
N VAL A 982 -20.32 -18.43 17.74
CA VAL A 982 -21.11 -17.18 17.62
C VAL A 982 -21.40 -16.85 16.16
N TYR A 983 -20.40 -16.91 15.27
CA TYR A 983 -20.56 -16.54 13.86
C TYR A 983 -21.11 -17.66 12.95
N THR A 984 -21.30 -18.89 13.47
CA THR A 984 -22.01 -19.98 12.74
C THR A 984 -23.50 -20.04 13.01
N GLN A 985 -23.96 -19.59 14.18
CA GLN A 985 -25.37 -19.70 14.57
C GLN A 985 -26.26 -18.55 14.06
N VAL A 986 -25.67 -17.48 13.51
CA VAL A 986 -26.40 -16.35 12.93
C VAL A 986 -27.07 -16.77 11.60
N PRO A 987 -28.41 -16.75 11.49
CA PRO A 987 -29.09 -16.95 10.20
C PRO A 987 -28.71 -15.83 9.23
N PRO A 988 -28.71 -16.08 7.90
CA PRO A 988 -28.30 -15.07 6.91
C PRO A 988 -29.18 -13.81 7.03
N THR A 989 -28.58 -12.73 7.53
CA THR A 989 -29.26 -11.44 7.69
C THR A 989 -29.39 -10.76 6.33
N SER A 990 -30.60 -10.33 6.01
CA SER A 990 -30.95 -9.73 4.71
C SER A 990 -30.11 -8.48 4.43
N GLY A 991 -29.05 -8.63 3.66
CA GLY A 991 -28.07 -7.58 3.38
C GLY A 991 -26.67 -8.09 3.00
N ARG A 992 -26.30 -9.33 3.36
CA ARG A 992 -25.09 -9.99 2.83
C ARG A 992 -25.30 -10.44 1.38
N SER A 993 -24.20 -10.52 0.61
CA SER A 993 -24.25 -11.13 -0.72
C SER A 993 -24.33 -12.65 -0.60
N ALA A 994 -24.95 -13.31 -1.57
CA ALA A 994 -25.00 -14.77 -1.60
C ALA A 994 -23.59 -15.41 -1.63
N MET A 995 -22.59 -14.71 -2.18
CA MET A 995 -21.19 -15.17 -2.14
C MET A 995 -20.54 -15.03 -0.76
N ASP A 996 -20.95 -14.08 0.08
CA ASP A 996 -20.42 -13.92 1.44
C ASP A 996 -21.07 -14.90 2.41
N ASP A 997 -22.36 -15.18 2.22
CA ASP A 997 -23.05 -16.23 2.97
C ASP A 997 -22.62 -17.63 2.52
N GLU A 998 -22.41 -17.88 1.21
CA GLU A 998 -21.81 -19.13 0.74
C GLU A 998 -20.35 -19.26 1.17
N ALA A 999 -19.56 -18.18 1.16
CA ALA A 999 -18.18 -18.21 1.68
C ALA A 999 -18.14 -18.48 3.19
N SER A 1000 -19.00 -17.83 3.99
CA SER A 1000 -19.13 -18.09 5.42
C SER A 1000 -19.56 -19.55 5.66
N ARG A 1001 -20.58 -20.00 4.94
CA ARG A 1001 -21.12 -21.36 5.06
C ARG A 1001 -20.12 -22.42 4.62
N MET A 1002 -19.31 -22.20 3.57
CA MET A 1002 -18.22 -23.12 3.20
C MET A 1002 -17.05 -23.05 4.17
N GLN A 1003 -16.67 -21.86 4.66
CA GLN A 1003 -15.61 -21.67 5.65
C GLN A 1003 -15.93 -22.44 6.93
N TYR A 1004 -17.19 -22.46 7.39
CA TYR A 1004 -17.59 -23.17 8.60
C TYR A 1004 -18.11 -24.61 8.40
N ALA A 1005 -18.72 -24.96 7.26
CA ALA A 1005 -19.20 -26.33 7.04
C ALA A 1005 -18.04 -27.34 6.88
N ASP A 1006 -16.98 -26.98 6.17
CA ASP A 1006 -15.77 -27.83 6.04
C ASP A 1006 -15.12 -28.04 7.43
N LEU A 1007 -15.12 -27.00 8.28
CA LEU A 1007 -14.63 -27.03 9.67
C LEU A 1007 -15.45 -27.90 10.62
N SER A 1008 -16.76 -28.07 10.39
CA SER A 1008 -17.60 -28.94 11.25
C SER A 1008 -17.13 -30.41 11.26
N SER A 1009 -16.37 -30.83 10.24
CA SER A 1009 -15.73 -32.15 10.15
C SER A 1009 -14.34 -32.22 10.80
N MET A 1010 -13.78 -31.09 11.24
CA MET A 1010 -12.39 -30.97 11.70
C MET A 1010 -12.25 -30.51 13.17
N ALA A 1011 -13.34 -30.19 13.85
CA ALA A 1011 -13.34 -29.75 15.24
C ALA A 1011 -13.12 -30.88 16.28
N THR A 1012 -12.84 -32.12 15.85
CA THR A 1012 -12.64 -33.29 16.71
C THR A 1012 -11.21 -33.85 16.63
N PRO A 1013 -10.25 -33.33 17.40
CA PRO A 1013 -9.08 -34.12 17.79
C PRO A 1013 -9.53 -35.25 18.71
N THR A 1014 -9.09 -36.48 18.44
CA THR A 1014 -9.62 -37.71 19.09
C THR A 1014 -9.13 -37.88 20.54
N THR A 1015 -9.59 -37.03 21.44
CA THR A 1015 -9.38 -37.19 22.89
C THR A 1015 -10.56 -37.96 23.51
N SER A 1016 -10.32 -39.22 23.87
CA SER A 1016 -11.35 -40.12 24.42
C SER A 1016 -11.71 -39.78 25.86
N ARG A 1017 -12.46 -38.69 26.08
CA ARG A 1017 -13.02 -38.35 27.40
C ARG A 1017 -14.23 -39.24 27.70
N LEU A 1018 -14.01 -40.27 28.50
CA LEU A 1018 -15.07 -41.11 29.08
C LEU A 1018 -15.94 -40.27 30.04
N HIS A 1019 -17.10 -39.80 29.57
CA HIS A 1019 -18.13 -39.27 30.46
C HIS A 1019 -18.78 -40.40 31.26
N LEU A 1020 -18.45 -40.46 32.55
CA LEU A 1020 -19.20 -41.26 33.53
C LEU A 1020 -20.57 -40.61 33.75
N ASN A 1021 -21.61 -41.22 33.18
CA ASN A 1021 -22.99 -40.85 33.48
C ASN A 1021 -23.33 -41.22 34.93
N HIS A 1022 -23.93 -40.27 35.65
CA HIS A 1022 -24.81 -40.57 36.78
C HIS A 1022 -26.15 -39.86 36.54
N PRO A 1023 -27.30 -40.56 36.64
CA PRO A 1023 -28.59 -39.97 36.29
C PRO A 1023 -29.20 -39.21 37.48
N THR A 1024 -29.82 -38.07 37.20
CA THR A 1024 -30.90 -37.49 38.01
C THR A 1024 -32.18 -37.54 37.20
N GLN A 1025 -33.26 -37.98 37.83
CA GLN A 1025 -34.57 -38.12 37.19
C GLN A 1025 -35.18 -36.74 36.89
N MET A 1026 -35.93 -36.67 35.80
CA MET A 1026 -37.00 -35.68 35.68
C MET A 1026 -38.15 -36.10 36.61
N ASP A 1027 -38.70 -35.15 37.36
CA ASP A 1027 -40.05 -35.25 37.92
C ASP A 1027 -40.85 -34.06 37.34
N ASP A 1028 -42.02 -34.35 36.78
CA ASP A 1028 -42.93 -33.33 36.24
C ASP A 1028 -43.72 -32.67 37.36
N THR A 1029 -43.94 -31.36 37.30
CA THR A 1029 -45.22 -30.74 37.69
C THR A 1029 -45.33 -29.30 37.14
N PRO A 1030 -46.54 -28.80 36.79
CA PRO A 1030 -46.68 -27.61 35.95
C PRO A 1030 -46.92 -26.30 36.73
N VAL A 1031 -46.79 -25.20 36.00
CA VAL A 1031 -47.15 -23.84 36.43
C VAL A 1031 -48.65 -23.72 36.77
N ALA A 1032 -48.95 -23.05 37.87
CA ALA A 1032 -50.25 -22.44 38.17
C ALA A 1032 -50.05 -20.95 38.50
N ALA A 1033 -51.10 -20.12 38.42
CA ALA A 1033 -50.96 -18.67 38.27
C ALA A 1033 -51.79 -17.82 39.26
N ASP A 1034 -51.52 -16.51 39.21
CA ASP A 1034 -52.44 -15.38 39.47
C ASP A 1034 -52.53 -14.79 40.89
N SER A 1035 -53.17 -13.61 40.97
CA SER A 1035 -53.50 -12.73 42.10
C SER A 1035 -52.42 -11.76 42.63
N ARG A 1036 -52.50 -10.53 42.12
CA ARG A 1036 -52.34 -9.27 42.88
C ARG A 1036 -53.58 -9.08 43.80
N PRO A 1037 -53.57 -8.32 44.93
CA PRO A 1037 -53.44 -6.86 44.86
C PRO A 1037 -52.88 -6.08 46.09
N ASP A 1038 -52.84 -4.76 45.90
CA ASP A 1038 -52.94 -3.66 46.88
C ASP A 1038 -51.72 -3.12 47.67
N ASN A 1039 -51.93 -1.86 48.09
CA ASN A 1039 -51.02 -0.81 48.58
C ASN A 1039 -51.31 -0.54 50.10
N PRO A 1040 -50.72 0.43 50.85
CA PRO A 1040 -49.88 1.57 50.45
C PRO A 1040 -48.62 1.84 51.31
N SER A 1041 -47.91 2.92 50.98
CA SER A 1041 -46.76 3.50 51.70
C SER A 1041 -47.11 4.11 53.08
N PRO A 1042 -46.08 4.47 53.89
CA PRO A 1042 -46.08 5.84 54.42
C PRO A 1042 -44.72 6.60 54.37
N SER A 1043 -44.84 7.90 54.05
CA SER A 1043 -44.04 9.09 54.43
C SER A 1043 -42.54 9.04 54.83
N ILE A 1044 -41.80 9.97 54.23
CA ILE A 1044 -40.45 10.48 54.56
C ILE A 1044 -40.47 11.33 55.86
N PRO A 1045 -39.33 11.47 56.57
CA PRO A 1045 -38.81 12.82 56.87
C PRO A 1045 -37.33 12.99 56.45
N ALA A 1046 -36.90 14.25 56.30
CA ALA A 1046 -35.62 14.64 55.69
C ALA A 1046 -34.56 15.12 56.71
N ASP A 1047 -33.44 15.61 56.16
CA ASP A 1047 -32.26 16.20 56.81
C ASP A 1047 -31.37 15.27 57.67
N HIS A 1048 -30.10 15.15 57.25
CA HIS A 1048 -29.06 16.06 57.76
C HIS A 1048 -27.81 16.05 56.87
N ARG A 1049 -27.11 17.20 56.79
CA ARG A 1049 -25.79 17.34 56.16
C ARG A 1049 -24.70 16.68 57.02
N ALA A 1050 -23.89 15.80 56.42
CA ALA A 1050 -22.55 15.48 56.91
C ALA A 1050 -21.62 15.13 55.74
N VAL A 1051 -20.38 15.65 55.76
CA VAL A 1051 -19.32 15.30 54.80
C VAL A 1051 -18.40 14.27 55.45
N PRO A 1052 -18.23 13.06 54.88
CA PRO A 1052 -17.14 12.17 55.26
C PRO A 1052 -15.82 12.72 54.70
N SER A 1053 -14.88 13.06 55.57
CA SER A 1053 -13.52 13.46 55.20
C SER A 1053 -12.67 12.26 54.75
N SER A 1054 -11.60 12.54 54.00
CA SER A 1054 -10.66 11.53 53.51
C SER A 1054 -10.06 10.68 54.65
N PRO A 1055 -9.93 9.35 54.48
CA PRO A 1055 -9.05 8.56 55.31
C PRO A 1055 -7.59 8.89 54.93
N ASN A 1056 -6.82 9.43 55.88
CA ASN A 1056 -5.39 9.65 55.68
C ASN A 1056 -4.66 8.30 55.56
N LEU A 1057 -3.91 8.11 54.47
CA LEU A 1057 -2.94 7.03 54.34
C LEU A 1057 -1.71 7.34 55.21
N ALA A 1058 -1.76 6.89 56.47
CA ALA A 1058 -0.56 6.75 57.29
C ALA A 1058 0.38 5.68 56.68
N PRO A 1059 1.71 5.82 56.82
CA PRO A 1059 2.64 4.82 56.31
C PRO A 1059 2.43 3.47 57.03
N PRO A 1060 2.52 2.33 56.33
CA PRO A 1060 2.29 1.02 56.93
C PRO A 1060 3.34 0.70 57.98
N SER A 1061 2.90 0.37 59.19
CA SER A 1061 3.74 -0.16 60.25
C SER A 1061 4.28 -1.54 59.89
N VAL A 1062 5.44 -1.89 60.46
CA VAL A 1062 6.08 -3.20 60.27
C VAL A 1062 5.18 -4.30 60.83
N PRO A 1063 4.77 -5.31 60.02
CA PRO A 1063 4.01 -6.45 60.53
C PRO A 1063 4.86 -7.35 61.43
N ASP A 1064 4.29 -7.80 62.54
CA ASP A 1064 4.92 -8.76 63.44
C ASP A 1064 5.02 -10.16 62.79
N ASN A 1065 6.05 -10.92 63.16
CA ASN A 1065 6.62 -11.99 62.34
C ASN A 1065 6.29 -13.41 62.85
N SER A 1066 5.00 -13.71 63.07
CA SER A 1066 4.57 -15.07 63.44
C SER A 1066 3.15 -15.44 62.95
N THR A 1067 3.02 -15.75 61.66
CA THR A 1067 1.98 -16.69 61.15
C THR A 1067 2.26 -17.08 59.70
N SER A 1068 1.97 -18.33 59.33
CA SER A 1068 1.96 -18.76 57.94
C SER A 1068 0.81 -18.08 57.19
N LYS A 1069 1.12 -17.19 56.23
CA LYS A 1069 0.07 -16.52 55.44
C LYS A 1069 -0.79 -17.54 54.70
N PRO A 1070 -2.13 -17.51 54.84
CA PRO A 1070 -3.02 -18.46 54.19
C PRO A 1070 -3.09 -18.22 52.68
N TRP A 1071 -3.66 -19.19 51.97
CA TRP A 1071 -4.07 -19.03 50.58
C TRP A 1071 -4.95 -17.79 50.40
N VAL A 1072 -4.47 -16.82 49.62
CA VAL A 1072 -5.36 -15.83 48.99
C VAL A 1072 -5.94 -16.52 47.74
N ALA A 1073 -7.26 -16.63 47.67
CA ALA A 1073 -7.94 -17.05 46.46
C ALA A 1073 -7.78 -15.94 45.39
N PRO A 1074 -7.67 -16.27 44.09
CA PRO A 1074 -7.76 -15.26 43.04
C PRO A 1074 -9.05 -14.45 43.16
N THR A 1075 -9.04 -13.23 42.62
CA THR A 1075 -10.24 -12.44 42.34
C THR A 1075 -11.29 -13.34 41.68
N ALA A 1076 -12.56 -13.26 42.10
CA ALA A 1076 -13.60 -14.15 41.58
C ALA A 1076 -13.75 -13.99 40.06
N ARG A 1077 -13.83 -15.12 39.33
CA ARG A 1077 -14.03 -15.16 37.88
C ARG A 1077 -15.28 -14.35 37.51
N PRO A 1078 -15.19 -13.35 36.60
CA PRO A 1078 -16.38 -12.64 36.16
C PRO A 1078 -17.27 -13.56 35.32
N ARG A 1079 -18.59 -13.40 35.48
CA ARG A 1079 -19.56 -14.05 34.59
C ARG A 1079 -19.62 -13.24 33.29
N VAL A 1080 -19.35 -13.89 32.16
CA VAL A 1080 -19.39 -13.27 30.83
C VAL A 1080 -20.43 -13.98 29.96
N THR A 1081 -21.20 -13.22 29.22
CA THR A 1081 -22.19 -13.66 28.23
C THR A 1081 -21.94 -12.97 26.89
N GLU A 1082 -22.53 -13.49 25.80
CA GLU A 1082 -22.32 -12.94 24.46
C GLU A 1082 -22.84 -11.49 24.31
N GLN A 1083 -23.75 -11.06 25.19
CA GLN A 1083 -24.46 -9.78 25.14
C GLN A 1083 -23.75 -8.65 25.92
N ASP A 1084 -22.89 -8.97 26.88
CA ASP A 1084 -22.27 -7.95 27.77
C ASP A 1084 -21.39 -6.93 27.03
N PHE A 1085 -20.91 -7.30 25.84
CA PHE A 1085 -19.97 -6.53 25.01
C PHE A 1085 -20.58 -5.30 24.30
N ILE A 1086 -21.86 -4.95 24.54
CA ILE A 1086 -22.54 -3.85 23.82
C ILE A 1086 -21.97 -2.47 24.21
N ASP A 1087 -21.86 -2.18 25.51
CA ASP A 1087 -21.35 -0.89 26.03
C ASP A 1087 -19.97 -1.08 26.71
N PRO A 1088 -18.85 -0.95 25.94
CA PRO A 1088 -17.49 -1.11 26.47
C PRO A 1088 -17.06 0.01 27.43
N VAL A 1089 -17.87 1.06 27.61
CA VAL A 1089 -17.56 2.23 28.45
C VAL A 1089 -18.25 2.13 29.80
N SER A 1090 -19.39 1.44 29.88
CA SER A 1090 -20.12 1.17 31.13
C SER A 1090 -19.20 0.64 32.24
N ASP A 1091 -19.42 1.07 33.49
CA ASP A 1091 -18.66 0.55 34.64
C ASP A 1091 -18.92 -0.95 34.87
N ALA A 1092 -20.14 -1.42 34.53
CA ALA A 1092 -20.52 -2.83 34.60
C ALA A 1092 -19.63 -3.72 33.70
N PHE A 1093 -19.45 -3.34 32.43
CA PHE A 1093 -18.52 -4.05 31.55
C PHE A 1093 -17.06 -3.77 31.92
N PHE A 1094 -16.65 -2.50 31.95
CA PHE A 1094 -15.23 -2.15 32.05
C PHE A 1094 -14.60 -2.58 33.38
N LYS A 1095 -15.24 -2.27 34.51
CA LYS A 1095 -14.73 -2.67 35.84
C LYS A 1095 -15.16 -4.09 36.20
N GLY A 1096 -16.44 -4.41 36.00
CA GLY A 1096 -17.03 -5.68 36.45
C GLY A 1096 -16.71 -6.91 35.60
N ILE A 1097 -16.35 -6.75 34.32
CA ILE A 1097 -16.05 -7.85 33.41
C ILE A 1097 -14.61 -7.74 32.86
N TRP A 1098 -14.28 -6.68 32.13
CA TRP A 1098 -13.00 -6.55 31.41
C TRP A 1098 -11.80 -6.49 32.36
N ASN A 1099 -11.82 -5.57 33.33
CA ASN A 1099 -10.75 -5.46 34.33
C ASN A 1099 -10.75 -6.65 35.30
N ALA A 1100 -11.93 -7.14 35.69
CA ALA A 1100 -12.05 -8.32 36.55
C ALA A 1100 -11.40 -9.55 35.92
N ALA A 1101 -11.66 -9.82 34.63
CA ALA A 1101 -11.03 -10.92 33.88
C ALA A 1101 -9.51 -10.73 33.77
N ALA A 1102 -9.08 -9.52 33.41
CA ALA A 1102 -7.65 -9.20 33.29
C ALA A 1102 -6.88 -9.45 34.61
N VAL A 1103 -7.44 -9.03 35.76
CA VAL A 1103 -6.83 -9.23 37.07
C VAL A 1103 -6.86 -10.70 37.50
N HIS A 1104 -8.02 -11.35 37.40
CA HIS A 1104 -8.21 -12.78 37.70
C HIS A 1104 -7.24 -13.67 36.92
N ASN A 1105 -7.14 -13.46 35.61
CA ASN A 1105 -6.23 -14.20 34.73
C ASN A 1105 -4.76 -13.95 35.13
N THR A 1106 -4.36 -12.70 35.36
CA THR A 1106 -2.99 -12.39 35.85
C THR A 1106 -2.69 -13.09 37.17
N GLU A 1107 -3.63 -13.13 38.11
CA GLU A 1107 -3.45 -13.80 39.40
C GLU A 1107 -3.29 -15.32 39.26
N ILE A 1108 -4.04 -15.96 38.36
CA ILE A 1108 -3.87 -17.38 38.02
C ILE A 1108 -2.50 -17.63 37.36
N TYR A 1109 -2.14 -16.88 36.31
CA TYR A 1109 -0.88 -17.06 35.59
C TYR A 1109 0.34 -16.84 36.52
N ARG A 1110 0.29 -15.83 37.39
CA ARG A 1110 1.29 -15.59 38.44
C ARG A 1110 1.38 -16.77 39.40
N LYS A 1111 0.25 -17.29 39.88
CA LYS A 1111 0.18 -18.37 40.88
C LYS A 1111 0.65 -19.73 40.35
N VAL A 1112 0.31 -20.07 39.10
CA VAL A 1112 0.64 -21.37 38.51
C VAL A 1112 2.05 -21.38 37.91
N PHE A 1113 2.43 -20.35 37.15
CA PHE A 1113 3.67 -20.35 36.38
C PHE A 1113 4.78 -19.44 36.94
N SER A 1114 4.49 -18.58 37.93
CA SER A 1114 5.41 -17.49 38.34
C SER A 1114 5.90 -16.67 37.13
N CYS A 1115 5.01 -16.42 36.15
CA CYS A 1115 5.38 -15.83 34.87
C CYS A 1115 5.84 -14.38 35.03
N VAL A 1116 6.76 -13.96 34.14
CA VAL A 1116 7.19 -12.56 33.98
C VAL A 1116 6.77 -12.06 32.59
N PRO A 1117 6.58 -10.75 32.39
CA PRO A 1117 6.66 -9.66 33.38
C PRO A 1117 5.45 -9.63 34.33
N ASP A 1118 5.64 -9.06 35.53
CA ASP A 1118 4.61 -8.96 36.57
C ASP A 1118 4.89 -7.78 37.53
N ASP A 1119 3.84 -7.15 38.07
CA ASP A 1119 3.94 -5.97 38.94
C ASP A 1119 4.45 -6.24 40.37
N LEU A 1120 4.53 -7.50 40.80
CA LEU A 1120 5.20 -7.86 42.06
C LEU A 1120 6.73 -8.04 41.89
N VAL A 1121 7.22 -8.07 40.65
CA VAL A 1121 8.62 -8.29 40.30
C VAL A 1121 9.28 -6.95 39.96
N THR A 1122 9.63 -6.18 40.99
CA THR A 1122 10.19 -4.82 40.85
C THR A 1122 11.73 -4.79 40.78
N THR A 1123 12.42 -5.90 41.04
CA THR A 1123 13.89 -6.03 41.06
C THR A 1123 14.42 -7.22 40.23
N TRP A 1124 15.67 -7.11 39.78
CA TRP A 1124 16.40 -8.20 39.11
C TRP A 1124 16.54 -9.45 40.00
N LYS A 1125 16.56 -9.27 41.33
CA LYS A 1125 16.58 -10.39 42.28
C LYS A 1125 15.29 -11.21 42.18
N GLN A 1126 14.13 -10.56 42.29
CA GLN A 1126 12.82 -11.22 42.21
C GLN A 1126 12.60 -11.87 40.84
N TYR A 1127 13.06 -11.22 39.76
CA TYR A 1127 13.00 -11.80 38.41
C TYR A 1127 13.79 -13.12 38.33
N LYS A 1128 14.99 -13.18 38.92
CA LYS A 1128 15.81 -14.41 38.97
C LYS A 1128 15.23 -15.47 39.88
N GLU A 1129 14.53 -15.09 40.95
CA GLU A 1129 13.77 -16.01 41.80
C GLU A 1129 12.59 -16.64 41.02
N CYS A 1130 11.84 -15.85 40.23
CA CYS A 1130 10.78 -16.35 39.35
C CYS A 1130 11.31 -17.32 38.28
N ALA A 1131 12.42 -16.96 37.61
CA ALA A 1131 13.06 -17.83 36.62
C ALA A 1131 13.56 -19.17 37.23
N GLN A 1132 14.04 -19.15 38.48
CA GLN A 1132 14.40 -20.38 39.20
C GLN A 1132 13.19 -21.24 39.58
N LEU A 1133 12.04 -20.63 39.92
CA LEU A 1133 10.80 -21.37 40.18
C LEU A 1133 10.28 -22.05 38.90
N GLN A 1134 10.27 -21.33 37.77
CA GLN A 1134 9.93 -21.89 36.45
C GLN A 1134 10.83 -23.09 36.09
N ALA A 1135 12.14 -22.93 36.22
CA ALA A 1135 13.10 -24.00 35.93
C ALA A 1135 12.95 -25.23 36.85
N ARG A 1136 12.58 -25.03 38.13
CA ARG A 1136 12.29 -26.14 39.07
C ARG A 1136 10.98 -26.86 38.75
N ALA A 1137 9.94 -26.12 38.37
CA ALA A 1137 8.66 -26.72 37.96
C ALA A 1137 8.87 -27.68 36.78
N ALA A 1138 9.54 -27.22 35.73
CA ALA A 1138 9.88 -28.03 34.55
C ALA A 1138 10.78 -29.26 34.87
N GLN A 1139 11.62 -29.20 35.91
CA GLN A 1139 12.41 -30.35 36.35
C GLN A 1139 11.61 -31.35 37.19
N SER A 1140 10.62 -30.87 37.97
CA SER A 1140 9.86 -31.72 38.90
C SER A 1140 8.90 -32.70 38.21
N ALA A 1141 8.37 -32.35 37.04
CA ALA A 1141 7.50 -33.22 36.24
C ALA A 1141 8.26 -34.38 35.55
N GLY A 1142 9.56 -34.20 35.25
CA GLY A 1142 10.38 -35.15 34.51
C GLY A 1142 10.81 -36.44 35.23
N THR A 1143 10.15 -36.85 36.32
CA THR A 1143 10.52 -38.06 37.10
C THR A 1143 9.39 -39.09 37.18
N PRO A 1144 9.43 -40.18 36.37
CA PRO A 1144 8.54 -41.32 36.54
C PRO A 1144 8.79 -41.99 37.89
N LYS A 1145 7.76 -42.07 38.75
CA LYS A 1145 7.82 -42.78 40.04
C LYS A 1145 7.84 -44.31 39.82
N VAL A 1146 9.00 -44.85 39.44
CA VAL A 1146 9.23 -46.31 39.41
C VAL A 1146 9.15 -46.85 40.84
N GLY A 1147 8.06 -47.54 41.17
CA GLY A 1147 7.85 -48.16 42.47
C GLY A 1147 8.89 -49.26 42.72
N ARG A 1148 9.78 -49.06 43.69
CA ARG A 1148 10.83 -50.03 44.03
C ARG A 1148 10.39 -50.91 45.21
N SER A 1149 10.06 -52.17 44.91
CA SER A 1149 9.89 -53.21 45.93
C SER A 1149 11.17 -53.39 46.76
N GLN A 1150 11.01 -53.81 48.01
CA GLN A 1150 12.12 -54.10 48.93
C GLN A 1150 12.65 -55.54 48.77
N THR A 1151 13.72 -55.83 49.53
CA THR A 1151 14.33 -57.16 49.78
C THR A 1151 15.29 -57.67 48.68
N PRO A 1152 16.25 -58.57 48.98
CA PRO A 1152 17.55 -58.12 49.49
C PRO A 1152 18.78 -58.86 48.90
N SER A 1153 19.93 -58.73 49.59
CA SER A 1153 21.10 -59.64 49.64
C SER A 1153 22.09 -59.70 48.47
N ASP A 1154 23.32 -59.30 48.82
CA ASP A 1154 24.57 -60.10 48.76
C ASP A 1154 25.64 -59.96 47.66
N HIS A 1155 26.84 -59.70 48.20
CA HIS A 1155 28.19 -60.18 47.86
C HIS A 1155 28.96 -59.73 46.59
N LEU A 1156 30.02 -58.94 46.89
CA LEU A 1156 31.44 -59.15 46.54
C LEU A 1156 31.87 -59.25 45.06
N THR A 1157 32.73 -58.32 44.60
CA THR A 1157 34.21 -58.52 44.61
C THR A 1157 34.99 -57.26 44.17
N HIS A 1158 36.33 -57.35 44.31
CA HIS A 1158 37.45 -56.44 43.97
C HIS A 1158 37.42 -55.89 42.52
N SER A 1159 38.24 -54.90 42.11
CA SER A 1159 39.51 -54.35 42.65
C SER A 1159 39.60 -52.81 42.48
N GLU A 1160 40.29 -52.05 43.34
CA GLU A 1160 41.70 -51.58 43.23
C GLU A 1160 42.08 -50.96 41.86
N SER A 1161 42.85 -49.86 41.77
CA SER A 1161 43.82 -49.32 42.74
C SER A 1161 44.04 -47.79 42.67
N ASP A 1162 44.28 -47.15 43.83
CA ASP A 1162 45.36 -46.18 44.15
C ASP A 1162 45.63 -44.88 43.33
N THR A 1163 46.25 -43.81 43.89
CA THR A 1163 46.70 -43.52 45.28
C THR A 1163 46.65 -42.01 45.63
N LYS A 1164 46.43 -41.69 46.92
CA LYS A 1164 47.10 -40.69 47.82
C LYS A 1164 47.65 -39.36 47.22
N SER A 1165 47.58 -38.21 47.89
CA SER A 1165 48.08 -37.96 49.26
C SER A 1165 47.51 -36.63 49.85
N ILE A 1166 47.06 -36.56 51.12
CA ILE A 1166 47.78 -36.01 52.31
C ILE A 1166 47.93 -34.45 52.30
N SER A 1167 47.56 -33.66 53.33
CA SER A 1167 46.89 -33.94 54.62
C SER A 1167 46.52 -32.66 55.43
N VAL A 1168 45.54 -32.75 56.36
CA VAL A 1168 45.59 -32.40 57.84
C VAL A 1168 46.06 -30.97 58.25
N ASN A 1169 45.50 -30.21 59.22
CA ASN A 1169 44.66 -30.39 60.44
C ASN A 1169 43.64 -29.20 60.54
N GLY A 1170 42.62 -29.13 61.42
CA GLY A 1170 42.06 -30.07 62.41
C GLY A 1170 41.22 -29.36 63.52
N ARG A 1171 40.32 -30.13 64.19
CA ARG A 1171 39.69 -29.88 65.52
C ARG A 1171 38.50 -28.89 65.70
N ALA A 1172 37.30 -29.45 65.49
CA ALA A 1172 36.00 -29.32 66.20
C ALA A 1172 35.65 -28.16 67.19
N THR A 1173 34.39 -27.68 67.06
CA THR A 1173 33.48 -27.30 68.18
C THR A 1173 31.99 -27.49 67.79
N GLU A 1174 31.08 -27.30 68.75
CA GLU A 1174 29.66 -27.74 68.77
C GLU A 1174 28.65 -26.98 67.85
N PRO A 1175 27.44 -27.54 67.62
CA PRO A 1175 26.52 -27.06 66.58
C PRO A 1175 25.68 -25.85 66.98
N ARG A 1176 25.24 -25.09 65.97
CA ARG A 1176 24.09 -24.17 66.06
C ARG A 1176 22.89 -24.76 65.33
N VAL A 1177 21.70 -24.43 65.81
CA VAL A 1177 20.43 -24.72 65.15
C VAL A 1177 20.18 -23.64 64.11
N ASP A 1178 20.30 -23.99 62.84
CA ASP A 1178 19.91 -23.10 61.74
C ASP A 1178 18.44 -23.33 61.37
N ASP A 1179 17.58 -22.37 61.72
CA ASP A 1179 16.17 -22.37 61.34
C ASP A 1179 16.02 -22.27 59.81
N LYS A 1180 15.78 -23.42 59.17
CA LYS A 1180 15.39 -23.48 57.76
C LYS A 1180 13.97 -22.96 57.57
N ALA A 1181 13.84 -21.65 57.43
CA ALA A 1181 12.60 -21.01 56.99
C ALA A 1181 12.07 -21.68 55.72
N ALA A 1182 10.87 -22.25 55.81
CA ALA A 1182 10.24 -22.94 54.69
C ALA A 1182 9.89 -21.92 53.59
N GLY A 1183 10.42 -22.12 52.38
CA GLY A 1183 10.06 -21.33 51.22
C GLY A 1183 8.58 -21.55 50.80
N PRO A 1184 8.01 -20.66 49.98
CA PRO A 1184 6.63 -20.78 49.53
C PRO A 1184 6.41 -22.11 48.79
N VAL A 1185 5.44 -22.89 49.26
CA VAL A 1185 5.10 -24.20 48.69
C VAL A 1185 4.30 -23.99 47.41
N VAL A 1186 4.96 -24.21 46.27
CA VAL A 1186 4.29 -24.39 44.97
C VAL A 1186 3.32 -25.59 45.08
N PRO A 1187 2.09 -25.53 44.56
CA PRO A 1187 1.18 -26.68 44.57
C PRO A 1187 1.82 -27.88 43.85
N THR A 1188 2.16 -28.94 44.58
CA THR A 1188 2.95 -30.07 44.05
C THR A 1188 2.14 -31.11 43.27
N ASN A 1189 0.85 -30.87 43.02
CA ASN A 1189 0.03 -31.73 42.18
C ASN A 1189 -0.37 -31.03 40.87
N MET A 1190 -0.12 -31.67 39.73
CA MET A 1190 -0.43 -31.12 38.40
C MET A 1190 -1.94 -31.03 38.16
N ASP A 1191 -2.73 -32.00 38.63
CA ASP A 1191 -4.20 -31.96 38.51
C ASP A 1191 -4.79 -30.71 39.20
N ASN A 1192 -4.18 -30.29 40.31
CA ASN A 1192 -4.57 -29.08 41.03
C ASN A 1192 -4.13 -27.80 40.30
N MET A 1193 -3.13 -27.86 39.41
CA MET A 1193 -2.77 -26.73 38.54
C MET A 1193 -3.73 -26.64 37.35
N GLU A 1194 -4.02 -27.77 36.68
CA GLU A 1194 -4.97 -27.83 35.57
C GLU A 1194 -6.37 -27.35 35.99
N ALA A 1195 -6.87 -27.80 37.14
CA ALA A 1195 -8.15 -27.35 37.69
C ALA A 1195 -8.20 -25.84 38.06
N ILE A 1196 -7.05 -25.18 38.22
CA ILE A 1196 -6.97 -23.71 38.39
C ILE A 1196 -6.90 -23.01 37.03
N LEU A 1197 -6.26 -23.61 36.03
CA LEU A 1197 -6.16 -23.06 34.67
C LEU A 1197 -7.48 -23.17 33.90
N ASP A 1198 -8.31 -24.19 34.17
CA ASP A 1198 -9.69 -24.29 33.66
C ASP A 1198 -10.61 -23.16 34.17
N ASP A 1199 -10.21 -22.43 35.23
CA ASP A 1199 -10.97 -21.27 35.71
C ASP A 1199 -10.71 -19.98 34.91
N LEU A 1200 -9.70 -19.96 34.03
CA LEU A 1200 -9.33 -18.76 33.25
C LEU A 1200 -10.48 -18.21 32.38
N CYS A 1201 -10.59 -16.88 32.35
CA CYS A 1201 -11.57 -16.15 31.55
C CYS A 1201 -10.92 -15.61 30.27
N GLY A 1202 -10.60 -16.50 29.32
CA GLY A 1202 -9.98 -16.15 28.05
C GLY A 1202 -8.49 -15.88 28.13
N HIS A 1203 -8.04 -14.83 27.45
CA HIS A 1203 -6.63 -14.52 27.19
C HIS A 1203 -6.14 -13.20 27.79
N LEU A 1204 -7.08 -12.30 28.10
CA LEU A 1204 -6.81 -10.95 28.60
C LEU A 1204 -6.07 -10.98 29.94
N VAL A 1205 -4.97 -10.25 30.05
CA VAL A 1205 -4.22 -10.03 31.30
C VAL A 1205 -3.85 -8.55 31.45
N THR A 1206 -3.67 -8.08 32.68
CA THR A 1206 -3.18 -6.72 32.97
C THR A 1206 -1.76 -6.52 32.43
N TYR A 1207 -1.49 -5.44 31.69
CA TYR A 1207 -0.11 -5.09 31.34
C TYR A 1207 0.63 -4.55 32.58
N PRO A 1208 1.79 -5.12 32.97
CA PRO A 1208 2.48 -4.72 34.18
C PRO A 1208 3.21 -3.38 34.00
N THR A 1209 2.81 -2.38 34.79
CA THR A 1209 3.39 -1.02 34.75
C THR A 1209 4.58 -0.83 35.69
N ARG A 1210 4.77 -1.75 36.63
CA ARG A 1210 5.75 -1.72 37.74
C ARG A 1210 6.83 -2.80 37.64
N PHE A 1211 6.76 -3.70 36.67
CA PHE A 1211 7.79 -4.69 36.42
C PHE A 1211 9.18 -4.04 36.24
N LEU A 1212 10.14 -4.40 37.11
CA LEU A 1212 11.48 -3.81 37.21
C LEU A 1212 11.51 -2.28 37.48
N GLU A 1213 10.46 -1.72 38.11
CA GLU A 1213 10.36 -0.30 38.51
C GLU A 1213 11.51 0.15 39.41
N ALA A 1214 11.91 -0.66 40.38
CA ALA A 1214 12.99 -0.28 41.30
C ALA A 1214 14.37 -0.26 40.60
N GLU A 1215 14.56 -1.07 39.55
CA GLU A 1215 15.79 -1.05 38.74
C GLU A 1215 15.87 0.18 37.85
N ASP A 1216 14.75 0.70 37.32
CA ASP A 1216 14.76 1.97 36.57
C ASP A 1216 14.99 3.18 37.50
N ILE A 1217 14.31 3.24 38.64
CA ILE A 1217 14.56 4.25 39.68
C ILE A 1217 16.03 4.23 40.13
N SER A 1218 16.65 3.05 40.23
CA SER A 1218 18.08 2.89 40.55
C SER A 1218 19.03 3.13 39.37
N ASN A 1219 18.51 3.43 38.18
CA ASN A 1219 19.26 3.56 36.93
C ASN A 1219 20.07 2.29 36.56
N ASN A 1220 19.56 1.11 36.92
CA ASN A 1220 20.14 -0.23 36.74
C ASN A 1220 19.38 -1.10 35.72
N PHE A 1221 18.23 -0.65 35.19
CA PHE A 1221 17.46 -1.41 34.20
C PHE A 1221 18.19 -1.52 32.85
N LEU A 1222 18.70 -0.40 32.31
CA LEU A 1222 19.56 -0.41 31.11
C LEU A 1222 21.01 -0.71 31.46
N PHE A 1223 21.59 -1.72 30.83
CA PHE A 1223 23.01 -2.05 30.98
C PHE A 1223 23.89 -1.01 30.27
N ASN A 1224 25.17 -0.90 30.64
CA ASN A 1224 26.09 0.09 30.06
C ASN A 1224 26.26 -0.03 28.54
N THR A 1225 26.12 -1.25 28.00
CA THR A 1225 26.11 -1.54 26.54
C THR A 1225 24.90 -0.94 25.83
N ASP A 1226 23.73 -0.96 26.48
CA ASP A 1226 22.46 -0.54 25.88
C ASP A 1226 22.46 0.97 25.59
N ARG A 1227 23.10 1.74 26.47
CA ARG A 1227 23.21 3.21 26.41
C ARG A 1227 24.10 3.72 25.27
N LEU A 1228 24.87 2.83 24.63
CA LEU A 1228 25.71 3.15 23.47
C LEU A 1228 24.97 2.96 22.13
N LEU A 1229 23.76 2.38 22.15
CA LEU A 1229 22.99 2.11 20.94
C LEU A 1229 22.15 3.34 20.52
N PRO A 1230 22.06 3.65 19.21
CA PRO A 1230 21.38 4.86 18.76
C PRO A 1230 19.86 4.74 18.90
N MET A 1231 19.29 5.50 19.84
CA MET A 1231 17.85 5.56 20.15
C MET A 1231 16.91 5.62 18.94
N PRO A 1232 17.21 6.32 17.81
CA PRO A 1232 16.33 6.33 16.64
C PRO A 1232 16.05 4.97 15.99
N ILE A 1233 16.79 3.90 16.31
CA ILE A 1233 16.46 2.54 15.86
C ILE A 1233 15.19 2.03 16.55
N TYR A 1234 15.01 2.35 17.84
CA TYR A 1234 14.09 1.69 18.77
C TYR A 1234 12.87 2.54 19.16
N ASN A 1235 12.84 3.82 18.78
CA ASN A 1235 11.79 4.77 19.15
C ASN A 1235 10.78 5.09 18.04
#